data_AF-A0A6J3CHW0-F1
#
_entry.id   AF-A0A6J3CHW0-F1
#
_cell.length_a   1.000
_cell.length_b   1.000
_cell.length_c   1.000
_cell.angle_alpha   90.00
_cell.angle_beta   90.00
_cell.angle_gamma   90.00
#
_symmetry.space_group_name_H-M   'P 1'
#
loop_
_entity.id
_entity.type
_entity.pdbx_description
1 polymer ?
#
loop_
_entity_poly.entity_id
_entity_poly.type
_entity_poly.pdbx_seq_one_letter_code
_entity_poly.pdbx_strand_id
1 'polypeptide(L)'
;MRALFVTELFLWPRFHGTIIKSLKSRQAQVVELHVNLTTNMSNIQTCLLDIMNYTVKQLKSINRTLDMKEITTENCVTKKFHKILQSQLDCVWHQLSTRTKEYIQDLKVLRSMIINLIHDDSVSFYALVSKYRTPEYAKVNSGWILLDSAEQLFRLAKGRVYNNKNEFDPEPTPKWKCLNDLLLEEIPEEVKKKQAGNINNTKILILCQDNRTCSQLNHYLTMGPNKYLFYTAFRRDLTINAVASKYKKLKNPCVKIDNKDEKPIKINNKEEKEPKSNTKQNVTHDTMKYELEDNEEEFNADESKSNYVLTLTQMASQIKGAKELPNESIFEPISQIDNLDITQIETEKPIILIQTFKESGNFFSLEKTLESFRPEYIILYHNDVSAVRQIELFEARKGPDELVSKVYFIVYDKTVEEQAYLTSLKREKQSFELLIETKSVMVVPSYQDGKTEEYFNLNVEDENDSVDTRKAGGQVTKEKPVVIVDMREFRSDLPALLHKKGINIEPVTIAIGDYILTPDICVERKSISDLIGSLNSGRLYTQCTQMCRNYSRPILLIEFDQNKPFNLQGHFVVSSDLSGADVQQKLQLLTIHFPRLKLVWSPSPYATAELFYELKQGRKNPNVAEVLALSGDNTADDMNYERYNIVVHDFVQKLPGVTSKNITRIMNKGISLDNLITLNQEELETIIENKNEAETLYSILHVKATPADLNKEDKLFGKKKFGGKNLFYNKK
;
A
#
# COMPACT_ATOMS: atom_id res chain seq x y z
N MET A 1 28.81 -4.28 -8.99
CA MET A 1 30.24 -4.36 -8.60
C MET A 1 31.02 -3.12 -8.99
N ARG A 2 31.10 -2.75 -10.28
CA ARG A 2 31.80 -1.52 -10.71
C ARG A 2 31.33 -0.26 -9.98
N ALA A 3 30.01 -0.07 -9.84
CA ALA A 3 29.44 1.06 -9.10
C ALA A 3 29.67 1.01 -7.57
N LEU A 4 30.00 -0.16 -7.02
CA LEU A 4 30.30 -0.36 -5.60
C LEU A 4 31.80 -0.36 -5.31
N PHE A 5 32.64 -0.20 -6.33
CA PHE A 5 34.12 -0.29 -6.26
C PHE A 5 34.64 -1.57 -5.58
N VAL A 6 33.94 -2.71 -5.78
CA VAL A 6 34.37 -4.02 -5.28
C VAL A 6 34.93 -4.89 -6.39
N THR A 7 35.99 -5.63 -6.06
CA THR A 7 36.68 -6.57 -6.96
C THR A 7 36.19 -8.01 -6.78
N GLU A 8 35.89 -8.42 -5.55
CA GLU A 8 35.49 -9.79 -5.21
C GLU A 8 33.98 -9.94 -5.02
N LEU A 9 33.44 -11.09 -5.45
CA LEU A 9 32.04 -11.47 -5.28
C LEU A 9 31.93 -12.80 -4.56
N PHE A 10 31.35 -12.83 -3.36
CA PHE A 10 31.05 -14.06 -2.64
C PHE A 10 29.58 -14.45 -2.83
N LEU A 11 29.34 -15.66 -3.34
CA LEU A 11 27.99 -16.21 -3.55
C LEU A 11 27.76 -17.35 -2.55
N TRP A 12 26.71 -17.25 -1.75
CA TRP A 12 26.33 -18.24 -0.74
C TRP A 12 24.88 -18.72 -0.93
N PRO A 13 24.59 -19.45 -2.03
CA PRO A 13 23.25 -19.98 -2.25
C PRO A 13 22.91 -21.08 -1.24
N ARG A 14 21.62 -21.29 -0.95
CA ARG A 14 21.16 -22.35 -0.03
C ARG A 14 21.62 -23.75 -0.45
N PHE A 15 21.75 -24.01 -1.75
CA PHE A 15 22.23 -25.29 -2.28
C PHE A 15 23.77 -25.44 -2.23
N HIS A 16 24.48 -24.50 -1.62
CA HIS A 16 25.92 -24.61 -1.39
C HIS A 16 26.25 -25.77 -0.45
N GLY A 17 27.28 -26.57 -0.78
CA GLY A 17 27.60 -27.81 -0.06
C GLY A 17 27.82 -27.62 1.45
N THR A 18 28.52 -26.56 1.87
CA THR A 18 28.75 -26.28 3.29
C THR A 18 27.47 -25.91 4.03
N ILE A 19 26.57 -25.17 3.38
CA ILE A 19 25.29 -24.74 3.97
C ILE A 19 24.37 -25.95 4.12
N ILE A 20 24.27 -26.78 3.09
CA ILE A 20 23.49 -28.02 3.14
C ILE A 20 23.99 -28.93 4.27
N LYS A 21 25.31 -29.11 4.41
CA LYS A 21 25.88 -29.93 5.50
C LYS A 21 25.50 -29.40 6.88
N SER A 22 25.53 -28.08 7.05
CA SER A 22 25.19 -27.43 8.32
C SER A 22 23.70 -27.56 8.64
N LEU A 23 22.82 -27.34 7.64
CA LEU A 23 21.37 -27.42 7.80
C LEU A 23 20.81 -28.86 7.83
N LYS A 24 21.56 -29.85 7.36
CA LYS A 24 21.17 -31.28 7.46
C LYS A 24 21.48 -31.90 8.81
N SER A 25 22.30 -31.24 9.64
CA SER A 25 22.63 -31.73 10.98
C SER A 25 21.39 -31.86 11.86
N ARG A 26 20.46 -30.91 11.73
CA ARG A 26 19.17 -30.87 12.42
C ARG A 26 18.11 -30.23 11.54
N GLN A 27 16.97 -30.92 11.37
CA GLN A 27 15.86 -30.47 10.53
C GLN A 27 14.55 -30.56 11.29
N ALA A 28 13.67 -29.59 11.06
CA ALA A 28 12.30 -29.62 11.55
C ALA A 28 11.55 -30.81 10.94
N GLN A 29 10.66 -31.45 11.71
CA GLN A 29 9.75 -32.45 11.16
C GLN A 29 8.64 -31.73 10.40
N VAL A 30 8.60 -31.89 9.08
CA VAL A 30 7.61 -31.23 8.21
C VAL A 30 6.46 -32.20 7.90
N VAL A 31 5.22 -31.73 8.08
CA VAL A 31 4.00 -32.41 7.65
C VAL A 31 3.24 -31.51 6.69
N GLU A 32 3.04 -31.98 5.46
CA GLU A 32 2.28 -31.26 4.42
C GLU A 32 0.84 -31.75 4.42
N LEU A 33 -0.09 -30.81 4.59
CA LEU A 33 -1.53 -31.05 4.60
C LEU A 33 -2.14 -30.42 3.36
N HIS A 34 -2.55 -31.28 2.44
CA HIS A 34 -3.19 -30.88 1.20
C HIS A 34 -4.70 -30.71 1.42
N VAL A 35 -5.16 -29.46 1.31
CA VAL A 35 -6.57 -29.12 1.40
C VAL A 35 -7.14 -28.95 -0.01
N ASN A 36 -8.20 -29.67 -0.33
CA ASN A 36 -8.87 -29.52 -1.62
C ASN A 36 -9.78 -28.29 -1.63
N LEU A 37 -9.77 -27.55 -2.75
CA LEU A 37 -10.76 -26.50 -3.00
C LEU A 37 -12.15 -27.09 -3.16
N THR A 38 -13.16 -26.29 -2.82
CA THR A 38 -14.54 -26.63 -3.13
C THR A 38 -14.82 -26.41 -4.61
N THR A 39 -15.81 -27.11 -5.16
CA THR A 39 -16.15 -27.04 -6.59
C THR A 39 -16.47 -25.61 -7.02
N ASN A 40 -17.16 -24.84 -6.18
CA ASN A 40 -17.48 -23.43 -6.45
C ASN A 40 -16.22 -22.56 -6.49
N MET A 41 -15.29 -22.74 -5.55
CA MET A 41 -14.02 -22.01 -5.53
C MET A 41 -13.16 -22.34 -6.76
N SER A 42 -13.06 -23.61 -7.14
CA SER A 42 -12.32 -24.03 -8.33
C SER A 42 -12.88 -23.39 -9.61
N ASN A 43 -14.20 -23.37 -9.76
CA ASN A 43 -14.84 -22.76 -10.93
C ASN A 43 -14.61 -21.24 -10.94
N ILE A 44 -14.70 -20.56 -9.78
CA ILE A 44 -14.41 -19.13 -9.66
C ILE A 44 -12.95 -18.83 -10.04
N GLN A 45 -12.01 -19.64 -9.58
CA GLN A 45 -10.59 -19.50 -9.92
C GLN A 45 -10.38 -19.61 -11.44
N THR A 46 -11.00 -20.58 -12.11
CA THR A 46 -10.94 -20.72 -13.57
C THR A 46 -11.50 -19.49 -14.27
N CYS A 47 -12.69 -19.01 -13.88
CA CYS A 47 -13.29 -17.81 -14.46
C CYS A 47 -12.38 -16.58 -14.29
N LEU A 48 -11.77 -16.39 -13.12
CA LEU A 48 -10.86 -15.26 -12.87
C LEU A 48 -9.58 -15.36 -13.71
N LEU A 49 -9.00 -16.56 -13.86
CA LEU A 49 -7.84 -16.78 -14.70
C LEU A 49 -8.15 -16.53 -16.19
N ASP A 50 -9.34 -16.90 -16.66
CA ASP A 50 -9.78 -16.63 -18.04
C ASP A 50 -9.92 -15.13 -18.31
N ILE A 51 -10.50 -14.38 -17.36
CA ILE A 51 -10.62 -12.92 -17.44
C ILE A 51 -9.22 -12.26 -17.41
N MET A 52 -8.31 -12.76 -16.57
CA MET A 52 -6.92 -12.28 -16.54
C MET A 52 -6.18 -12.60 -17.85
N ASN A 53 -6.36 -13.80 -18.41
CA ASN A 53 -5.81 -14.16 -19.71
C ASN A 53 -6.31 -13.21 -20.83
N TYR A 54 -7.59 -12.87 -20.80
CA TYR A 54 -8.18 -11.94 -21.76
C TYR A 54 -7.58 -10.53 -21.63
N THR A 55 -7.54 -9.97 -20.42
CA THR A 55 -7.00 -8.62 -20.17
C THR A 55 -5.51 -8.52 -20.53
N VAL A 56 -4.70 -9.54 -20.22
CA VAL A 56 -3.28 -9.60 -20.64
C VAL A 56 -3.14 -9.66 -22.17
N LYS A 57 -3.98 -10.43 -22.87
CA LYS A 57 -3.96 -10.50 -24.34
C LYS A 57 -4.32 -9.14 -24.96
N GLN A 58 -5.32 -8.45 -24.42
CA GLN A 58 -5.69 -7.10 -24.88
C GLN A 58 -4.56 -6.10 -24.62
N LEU A 59 -3.96 -6.14 -23.43
CA LEU A 59 -2.83 -5.29 -23.06
C LEU A 59 -1.64 -5.45 -24.02
N LYS A 60 -1.30 -6.70 -24.39
CA LYS A 60 -0.24 -7.00 -25.37
C LYS A 60 -0.61 -6.59 -26.80
N SER A 61 -1.87 -6.73 -27.18
CA SER A 61 -2.34 -6.36 -28.52
C SER A 61 -2.22 -4.86 -28.78
N ILE A 62 -2.54 -4.04 -27.77
CA ILE A 62 -2.48 -2.58 -27.85
C ILE A 62 -1.03 -2.09 -27.86
N ASN A 63 -0.15 -2.71 -27.08
CA ASN A 63 1.24 -2.26 -26.89
C ASN A 63 2.25 -3.18 -27.56
N ARG A 64 2.16 -3.34 -28.89
CA ARG A 64 3.05 -4.24 -29.67
C ARG A 64 4.53 -3.83 -29.64
N THR A 65 4.82 -2.57 -29.33
CA THR A 65 6.18 -2.00 -29.31
C THR A 65 6.92 -2.25 -28.00
N LEU A 66 6.22 -2.66 -26.94
CA LEU A 66 6.84 -2.98 -25.65
C LEU A 66 7.23 -4.46 -25.65
N ASP A 67 8.46 -4.79 -25.23
CA ASP A 67 8.91 -6.18 -25.06
C ASP A 67 8.23 -6.80 -23.81
N MET A 68 6.97 -7.20 -23.96
CA MET A 68 6.12 -7.72 -22.87
C MET A 68 6.34 -9.22 -22.60
N LYS A 69 7.58 -9.72 -22.70
CA LYS A 69 7.92 -11.12 -22.35
C LYS A 69 7.58 -11.45 -20.91
N GLU A 70 7.72 -10.48 -20.02
CA GLU A 70 7.50 -10.67 -18.58
C GLU A 70 6.03 -10.64 -18.16
N ILE A 71 5.14 -10.11 -19.01
CA ILE A 71 3.69 -10.09 -18.73
C ILE A 71 3.08 -11.43 -19.15
N THR A 72 3.30 -12.46 -18.36
CA THR A 72 2.58 -13.74 -18.46
C THR A 72 1.54 -13.82 -17.37
N THR A 73 0.53 -14.68 -17.56
CA THR A 73 -0.53 -14.85 -16.56
C THR A 73 -0.01 -15.47 -15.27
N GLU A 74 1.01 -16.34 -15.36
CA GLU A 74 1.78 -16.83 -14.22
C GLU A 74 2.43 -15.68 -13.44
N ASN A 75 3.06 -14.73 -14.15
CA ASN A 75 3.70 -13.59 -13.50
C ASN A 75 2.68 -12.61 -12.91
N CYS A 76 1.51 -12.43 -13.53
CA CYS A 76 0.45 -11.51 -13.06
C CYS A 76 -0.03 -11.87 -11.65
N VAL A 77 -0.08 -13.16 -11.33
CA VAL A 77 -0.42 -13.67 -10.00
C VAL A 77 0.62 -13.27 -8.95
N THR A 78 1.91 -13.27 -9.30
CA THR A 78 3.00 -13.12 -8.32
C THR A 78 3.02 -11.75 -7.65
N LYS A 79 3.30 -11.69 -6.34
CA LYS A 79 3.19 -10.45 -5.55
C LYS A 79 3.95 -9.25 -6.13
N LYS A 80 5.08 -9.50 -6.80
CA LYS A 80 6.00 -8.48 -7.35
C LYS A 80 5.61 -7.95 -8.74
N PHE A 81 4.55 -8.49 -9.37
CA PHE A 81 4.13 -8.09 -10.72
C PHE A 81 3.92 -6.58 -10.88
N HIS A 82 3.27 -5.91 -9.93
CA HIS A 82 3.00 -4.49 -10.05
C HIS A 82 4.29 -3.65 -10.09
N LYS A 83 5.33 -4.03 -9.34
CA LYS A 83 6.63 -3.34 -9.38
C LYS A 83 7.33 -3.52 -10.71
N ILE A 84 7.22 -4.72 -11.30
CA ILE A 84 7.78 -5.01 -12.63
C ILE A 84 7.05 -4.16 -13.68
N LEU A 85 5.72 -4.18 -13.65
CA LEU A 85 4.88 -3.41 -14.55
C LEU A 85 5.11 -1.91 -14.39
N GLN A 86 5.25 -1.42 -13.15
CA GLN A 86 5.56 -0.02 -12.86
C GLN A 86 6.95 0.35 -13.39
N SER A 87 7.98 -0.44 -13.13
CA SER A 87 9.34 -0.17 -13.64
C SER A 87 9.40 -0.09 -15.17
N GLN A 88 8.63 -0.93 -15.87
CA GLN A 88 8.62 -0.95 -17.34
C GLN A 88 7.77 0.17 -17.92
N LEU A 89 6.63 0.48 -17.29
CA LEU A 89 5.65 1.40 -17.83
C LEU A 89 5.81 2.84 -17.34
N ASP A 90 6.48 3.10 -16.20
CA ASP A 90 6.66 4.46 -15.67
C ASP A 90 7.34 5.37 -16.69
N CYS A 91 8.34 4.84 -17.41
CA CYS A 91 9.05 5.57 -18.46
C CYS A 91 8.15 5.99 -19.64
N VAL A 92 7.03 5.29 -19.87
CA VAL A 92 6.14 5.46 -21.03
C VAL A 92 4.71 5.82 -20.57
N TRP A 93 4.48 6.02 -19.28
CA TRP A 93 3.14 6.12 -18.68
C TRP A 93 2.27 7.21 -19.30
N HIS A 94 2.90 8.32 -19.68
CA HIS A 94 2.25 9.45 -20.34
C HIS A 94 1.86 9.17 -21.80
N GLN A 95 2.56 8.25 -22.49
CA GLN A 95 2.28 7.85 -23.86
C GLN A 95 1.23 6.73 -23.94
N LEU A 96 1.00 6.02 -22.83
CA LEU A 96 -0.01 4.96 -22.79
C LEU A 96 -1.42 5.54 -22.94
N SER A 97 -2.22 4.87 -23.77
CA SER A 97 -3.64 5.18 -23.94
C SER A 97 -4.41 5.00 -22.63
N THR A 98 -5.49 5.77 -22.46
CA THR A 98 -6.39 5.65 -21.30
C THR A 98 -6.88 4.22 -21.11
N ARG A 99 -7.24 3.55 -22.21
CA ARG A 99 -7.65 2.15 -22.23
C ARG A 99 -6.57 1.18 -21.70
N THR A 100 -5.30 1.47 -21.98
CA THR A 100 -4.18 0.67 -21.42
C THR A 100 -4.09 0.84 -19.91
N LYS A 101 -4.27 2.06 -19.40
CA LYS A 101 -4.26 2.34 -17.96
C LYS A 101 -5.43 1.67 -17.23
N GLU A 102 -6.61 1.65 -17.85
CA GLU A 102 -7.77 0.89 -17.37
C GLU A 102 -7.47 -0.61 -17.24
N TYR A 103 -6.92 -1.25 -18.29
CA TYR A 103 -6.53 -2.67 -18.21
C TYR A 103 -5.51 -2.96 -17.09
N ILE A 104 -4.58 -2.05 -16.83
CA ILE A 104 -3.60 -2.19 -15.73
C ILE A 104 -4.30 -2.12 -14.37
N GLN A 105 -5.25 -1.20 -14.21
CA GLN A 105 -6.07 -1.09 -12.99
C GLN A 105 -6.93 -2.34 -12.80
N ASP A 106 -7.50 -2.88 -13.88
CA ASP A 106 -8.29 -4.11 -13.83
C ASP A 106 -7.45 -5.32 -13.45
N LEU A 107 -6.23 -5.45 -13.98
CA LEU A 107 -5.31 -6.51 -13.55
C LEU A 107 -5.01 -6.45 -12.04
N LYS A 108 -4.92 -5.24 -11.47
CA LYS A 108 -4.75 -5.05 -10.02
C LYS A 108 -5.98 -5.51 -9.24
N VAL A 109 -7.18 -5.21 -9.73
CA VAL A 109 -8.46 -5.63 -9.12
C VAL A 109 -8.65 -7.14 -9.22
N LEU A 110 -8.49 -7.73 -10.41
CA LEU A 110 -8.65 -9.17 -10.66
C LEU A 110 -7.69 -10.00 -9.80
N ARG A 111 -6.45 -9.54 -9.66
CA ARG A 111 -5.49 -10.17 -8.76
C ARG A 111 -5.93 -10.10 -7.30
N SER A 112 -6.39 -8.93 -6.85
CA SER A 112 -6.92 -8.77 -5.49
C SER A 112 -8.08 -9.75 -5.24
N MET A 113 -8.97 -9.93 -6.22
CA MET A 113 -10.05 -10.92 -6.14
C MET A 113 -9.53 -12.37 -6.03
N ILE A 114 -8.52 -12.77 -6.81
CA ILE A 114 -7.95 -14.13 -6.70
C ILE A 114 -7.33 -14.37 -5.32
N ILE A 115 -6.62 -13.38 -4.78
CA ILE A 115 -6.02 -13.46 -3.44
C ILE A 115 -7.12 -13.55 -2.38
N ASN A 116 -8.14 -12.70 -2.45
CA ASN A 116 -9.25 -12.70 -1.49
C ASN A 116 -10.13 -13.95 -1.61
N LEU A 117 -10.22 -14.60 -2.78
CA LEU A 117 -10.93 -15.88 -2.93
C LEU A 117 -10.38 -16.94 -1.97
N ILE A 118 -9.06 -16.96 -1.77
CA ILE A 118 -8.33 -17.96 -0.99
C ILE A 118 -8.26 -17.56 0.49
N HIS A 119 -8.01 -16.28 0.79
CA HIS A 119 -7.78 -15.81 2.16
C HIS A 119 -9.06 -15.33 2.88
N ASP A 120 -10.01 -14.71 2.19
CA ASP A 120 -11.22 -14.17 2.81
C ASP A 120 -12.31 -15.24 2.98
N ASP A 121 -13.23 -14.99 3.91
CA ASP A 121 -14.46 -15.76 4.05
C ASP A 121 -15.43 -15.56 2.87
N SER A 122 -16.33 -16.52 2.66
CA SER A 122 -17.30 -16.52 1.56
C SER A 122 -18.18 -15.27 1.54
N VAL A 123 -18.54 -14.76 2.72
CA VAL A 123 -19.36 -13.56 2.91
C VAL A 123 -18.60 -12.29 2.54
N SER A 124 -17.39 -12.10 3.09
CA SER A 124 -16.46 -11.03 2.71
C SER A 124 -16.18 -10.98 1.22
N PHE A 125 -15.90 -12.14 0.63
CA PHE A 125 -15.59 -12.26 -0.79
C PHE A 125 -16.79 -11.85 -1.66
N TYR A 126 -18.00 -12.31 -1.30
CA TYR A 126 -19.21 -11.92 -2.02
C TYR A 126 -19.48 -10.41 -1.93
N ALA A 127 -19.30 -9.81 -0.75
CA ALA A 127 -19.46 -8.37 -0.55
C ALA A 127 -18.43 -7.55 -1.36
N LEU A 128 -17.22 -8.07 -1.55
CA LEU A 128 -16.23 -7.45 -2.43
C LEU A 128 -16.66 -7.53 -3.90
N VAL A 129 -17.05 -8.73 -4.34
CA VAL A 129 -17.46 -8.96 -5.74
C VAL A 129 -18.74 -8.16 -6.09
N SER A 130 -19.69 -8.02 -5.16
CA SER A 130 -20.92 -7.26 -5.38
C SER A 130 -20.67 -5.77 -5.60
N LYS A 131 -19.64 -5.18 -4.98
CA LYS A 131 -19.23 -3.79 -5.21
C LYS A 131 -18.83 -3.51 -6.66
N TYR A 132 -18.26 -4.50 -7.35
CA TYR A 132 -17.83 -4.38 -8.74
C TYR A 132 -18.95 -4.66 -9.75
N ARG A 133 -20.14 -5.09 -9.30
CA ARG A 133 -21.32 -5.28 -10.17
C ARG A 133 -22.09 -3.97 -10.40
N THR A 134 -21.68 -2.86 -9.79
CA THR A 134 -22.39 -1.58 -9.91
C THR A 134 -22.34 -1.05 -11.35
N PRO A 135 -23.43 -0.41 -11.82
CA PRO A 135 -23.49 0.13 -13.19
C PRO A 135 -22.49 1.26 -13.42
N GLU A 136 -22.04 1.94 -12.37
CA GLU A 136 -20.97 2.94 -12.41
C GLU A 136 -19.62 2.33 -12.76
N TYR A 137 -19.26 1.24 -12.08
CA TYR A 137 -18.01 0.54 -12.34
C TYR A 137 -18.00 -0.07 -13.75
N ALA A 138 -19.16 -0.53 -14.24
CA ALA A 138 -19.29 -1.05 -15.60
C ALA A 138 -19.06 -0.01 -16.71
N LYS A 139 -19.25 1.30 -16.44
CA LYS A 139 -19.05 2.37 -17.43
C LYS A 139 -17.59 2.83 -17.55
N VAL A 140 -16.83 2.76 -16.46
CA VAL A 140 -15.45 3.26 -16.38
C VAL A 140 -14.42 2.16 -16.68
N ASN A 141 -14.82 0.90 -16.55
CA ASN A 141 -13.94 -0.26 -16.68
C ASN A 141 -13.74 -0.66 -18.16
N SER A 142 -12.62 -1.33 -18.45
CA SER A 142 -12.22 -1.92 -19.73
C SER A 142 -13.16 -2.98 -20.32
N GLY A 143 -14.33 -3.19 -19.72
CA GLY A 143 -15.42 -4.02 -20.23
C GLY A 143 -15.36 -5.49 -19.83
N TRP A 144 -14.45 -5.90 -18.93
CA TRP A 144 -14.31 -7.33 -18.62
C TRP A 144 -15.53 -7.94 -17.91
N ILE A 145 -16.38 -7.10 -17.32
CA ILE A 145 -17.66 -7.47 -16.69
C ILE A 145 -18.67 -8.03 -17.70
N LEU A 146 -18.52 -7.65 -18.98
CA LEU A 146 -19.40 -8.10 -20.06
C LEU A 146 -19.05 -9.50 -20.58
N LEU A 147 -17.96 -10.12 -20.12
CA LEU A 147 -17.61 -11.48 -20.51
C LEU A 147 -18.53 -12.49 -19.82
N ASP A 148 -18.86 -13.57 -20.54
CA ASP A 148 -19.61 -14.71 -19.99
C ASP A 148 -18.94 -15.30 -18.73
N SER A 149 -17.60 -15.33 -18.70
CA SER A 149 -16.81 -15.76 -17.53
C SER A 149 -17.06 -14.87 -16.31
N ALA A 150 -17.32 -13.58 -16.50
CA ALA A 150 -17.65 -12.66 -15.41
C ALA A 150 -19.08 -12.86 -14.90
N GLU A 151 -20.05 -13.15 -15.78
CA GLU A 151 -21.40 -13.52 -15.35
C GLU A 151 -21.38 -14.80 -14.50
N GLN A 152 -20.63 -15.81 -14.94
CA GLN A 152 -20.43 -17.05 -14.18
C GLN A 152 -19.79 -16.79 -12.82
N LEU A 153 -18.77 -15.92 -12.76
CA LEU A 153 -18.14 -15.49 -11.51
C LEU A 153 -19.18 -14.93 -10.51
N PHE A 154 -20.03 -14.00 -10.94
CA PHE A 154 -21.05 -13.41 -10.06
C PHE A 154 -22.07 -14.44 -9.58
N ARG A 155 -22.50 -15.34 -10.47
CA ARG A 155 -23.45 -16.42 -10.13
C ARG A 155 -22.85 -17.37 -9.10
N LEU A 156 -21.61 -17.81 -9.30
CA LEU A 156 -20.91 -18.71 -8.39
C LEU A 156 -20.61 -18.04 -7.05
N ALA A 157 -20.21 -16.76 -7.05
CA ALA A 157 -19.99 -15.98 -5.82
C ALA A 157 -21.28 -15.88 -4.99
N LYS A 158 -22.43 -15.63 -5.64
CA LYS A 158 -23.74 -15.67 -4.96
C LYS A 158 -24.06 -17.05 -4.41
N GLY A 159 -23.77 -18.11 -5.18
CA GLY A 159 -23.98 -19.51 -4.76
C GLY A 159 -23.14 -19.97 -3.56
N ARG A 160 -22.07 -19.24 -3.20
CA ARG A 160 -21.28 -19.52 -1.98
C ARG A 160 -21.93 -19.02 -0.70
N VAL A 161 -22.83 -18.03 -0.79
CA VAL A 161 -23.49 -17.40 0.37
C VAL A 161 -24.96 -17.81 0.46
N TYR A 162 -25.63 -17.90 -0.68
CA TYR A 162 -27.05 -18.20 -0.78
C TYR A 162 -27.26 -19.55 -1.44
N ASN A 163 -28.11 -20.37 -0.83
CA ASN A 163 -28.55 -21.64 -1.41
C ASN A 163 -29.53 -21.38 -2.59
N ASN A 164 -29.91 -22.43 -3.32
CA ASN A 164 -30.84 -22.36 -4.47
C ASN A 164 -32.22 -21.74 -4.12
N LYS A 165 -32.58 -21.74 -2.83
CA LYS A 165 -33.79 -21.11 -2.29
C LYS A 165 -33.61 -19.64 -1.87
N ASN A 166 -32.45 -19.03 -2.16
CA ASN A 166 -31.99 -17.74 -1.63
C ASN A 166 -31.97 -17.68 -0.08
N GLU A 167 -31.82 -18.82 0.59
CA GLU A 167 -31.56 -18.89 2.03
C GLU A 167 -30.06 -18.66 2.30
N PHE A 168 -29.74 -17.91 3.36
CA PHE A 168 -28.38 -17.71 3.82
C PHE A 168 -27.82 -19.00 4.43
N ASP A 169 -26.86 -19.60 3.72
CA ASP A 169 -26.10 -20.79 4.10
C ASP A 169 -24.68 -20.65 3.55
N PRO A 170 -23.84 -19.79 4.18
CA PRO A 170 -22.51 -19.52 3.69
C PRO A 170 -21.62 -20.76 3.81
N GLU A 171 -20.90 -21.04 2.73
CA GLU A 171 -19.89 -22.08 2.67
C GLU A 171 -18.72 -21.74 3.61
N PRO A 172 -18.37 -22.59 4.59
CA PRO A 172 -17.17 -22.40 5.41
C PRO A 172 -15.91 -22.68 4.60
N THR A 173 -14.81 -22.00 4.90
CA THR A 173 -13.56 -22.24 4.20
C THR A 173 -12.98 -23.62 4.59
N PRO A 174 -12.48 -24.41 3.62
CA PRO A 174 -11.91 -25.73 3.94
C PRO A 174 -10.69 -25.69 4.88
N LYS A 175 -9.88 -24.62 4.82
CA LYS A 175 -8.72 -24.43 5.70
C LYS A 175 -9.09 -24.39 7.18
N TRP A 176 -10.24 -23.79 7.53
CA TRP A 176 -10.71 -23.76 8.91
C TRP A 176 -11.03 -25.15 9.45
N LYS A 177 -11.63 -26.01 8.62
CA LYS A 177 -11.90 -27.40 9.01
C LYS A 177 -10.59 -28.14 9.31
N CYS A 178 -9.63 -28.06 8.41
CA CYS A 178 -8.31 -28.66 8.60
C CYS A 178 -7.60 -28.11 9.86
N LEU A 179 -7.65 -26.80 10.10
CA LEU A 179 -7.08 -26.20 11.30
C LEU A 179 -7.75 -26.72 12.59
N ASN A 180 -9.07 -26.88 12.58
CA ASN A 180 -9.81 -27.36 13.73
C ASN A 180 -9.50 -28.85 14.00
N ASP A 181 -9.44 -29.67 12.95
CA ASP A 181 -9.06 -31.09 13.04
C ASP A 181 -7.61 -31.23 13.59
N LEU A 182 -6.69 -30.36 13.17
CA LEU A 182 -5.31 -30.32 13.69
C LEU A 182 -5.24 -29.95 15.18
N LEU A 183 -5.95 -28.90 15.57
CA LEU A 183 -5.91 -28.38 16.94
C LEU A 183 -6.64 -29.30 17.93
N LEU A 184 -7.73 -29.97 17.52
CA LEU A 184 -8.58 -30.78 18.39
C LEU A 184 -8.19 -32.25 18.45
N GLU A 185 -7.75 -32.84 17.33
CA GLU A 185 -7.50 -34.28 17.23
C GLU A 185 -6.00 -34.59 17.15
N GLU A 186 -5.29 -34.08 16.14
CA GLU A 186 -3.91 -34.52 15.85
C GLU A 186 -2.89 -34.09 16.91
N ILE A 187 -2.85 -32.79 17.25
CA ILE A 187 -1.87 -32.27 18.21
C ILE A 187 -2.10 -32.88 19.60
N PRO A 188 -3.34 -32.92 20.15
CA PRO A 188 -3.59 -33.54 21.44
C PRO A 188 -3.31 -35.05 21.46
N GLU A 189 -3.55 -35.79 20.38
CA GLU A 189 -3.20 -37.21 20.29
C GLU A 189 -1.69 -37.45 20.29
N GLU A 190 -0.92 -36.63 19.57
CA GLU A 190 0.54 -36.76 19.56
C GLU A 190 1.15 -36.42 20.92
N VAL A 191 0.61 -35.40 21.58
CA VAL A 191 1.02 -35.01 22.94
C VAL A 191 0.73 -36.16 23.92
N LYS A 192 -0.45 -36.77 23.83
CA LYS A 192 -0.82 -37.96 24.64
C LYS A 192 0.07 -39.18 24.35
N LYS A 193 0.52 -39.38 23.11
CA LYS A 193 1.40 -40.48 22.71
C LYS A 193 2.85 -40.27 23.16
N LYS A 194 3.32 -39.02 23.21
CA LYS A 194 4.72 -38.68 23.54
C LYS A 194 4.99 -38.56 25.05
N GLN A 195 4.00 -38.22 25.87
CA GLN A 195 4.17 -38.11 27.33
C GLN A 195 2.96 -38.68 28.08
N ALA A 196 3.22 -39.61 29.00
CA ALA A 196 2.27 -39.97 30.05
C ALA A 196 2.08 -38.79 31.00
N GLY A 197 1.22 -37.83 30.63
CA GLY A 197 0.75 -36.73 31.46
C GLY A 197 1.53 -35.42 31.33
N ASN A 198 1.15 -34.58 30.36
CA ASN A 198 0.72 -33.18 30.59
C ASN A 198 0.41 -32.49 29.25
N ILE A 199 -0.89 -32.32 28.96
CA ILE A 199 -1.41 -31.45 27.87
C ILE A 199 -1.15 -29.95 28.18
N ASN A 200 -0.58 -29.68 29.36
CA ASN A 200 -0.68 -28.41 30.06
C ASN A 200 0.44 -27.42 29.74
N ASN A 201 1.44 -27.76 28.92
CA ASN A 201 2.55 -26.87 28.55
C ASN A 201 2.87 -26.87 27.05
N THR A 202 1.92 -27.27 26.19
CA THR A 202 2.18 -27.28 24.75
C THR A 202 2.04 -25.88 24.18
N LYS A 203 3.09 -25.43 23.49
CA LYS A 203 3.16 -24.11 22.86
C LYS A 203 2.97 -24.25 21.37
N ILE A 204 1.89 -23.66 20.85
CA ILE A 204 1.51 -23.72 19.44
C ILE A 204 1.64 -22.32 18.85
N LEU A 205 2.38 -22.20 17.76
CA LEU A 205 2.52 -20.95 17.00
C LEU A 205 1.82 -21.07 15.65
N ILE A 206 0.79 -20.27 15.41
CA ILE A 206 0.09 -20.16 14.12
C ILE A 206 0.62 -18.93 13.39
N LEU A 207 1.15 -19.13 12.18
CA LEU A 207 1.72 -18.07 11.36
C LEU A 207 0.82 -17.71 10.19
N CYS A 208 0.52 -16.41 10.09
CA CYS A 208 -0.37 -15.81 9.12
C CYS A 208 0.32 -14.73 8.29
N GLN A 209 -0.26 -14.41 7.14
CA GLN A 209 0.32 -13.41 6.25
C GLN A 209 -0.12 -11.99 6.59
N ASP A 210 -1.42 -11.79 6.79
CA ASP A 210 -2.03 -10.46 6.90
C ASP A 210 -2.74 -10.31 8.25
N ASN A 211 -2.75 -9.09 8.83
CA ASN A 211 -3.42 -8.81 10.11
C ASN A 211 -4.92 -9.15 10.05
N ARG A 212 -5.55 -8.92 8.89
CA ARG A 212 -6.95 -9.30 8.65
C ARG A 212 -7.19 -10.80 8.81
N THR A 213 -6.29 -11.64 8.29
CA THR A 213 -6.39 -13.10 8.45
C THR A 213 -6.12 -13.52 9.90
N CYS A 214 -5.25 -12.80 10.60
CA CYS A 214 -4.98 -13.00 12.03
C CYS A 214 -6.24 -12.73 12.87
N SER A 215 -6.87 -11.57 12.65
CA SER A 215 -8.13 -11.19 13.28
C SER A 215 -9.26 -12.16 12.92
N GLN A 216 -9.40 -12.53 11.65
CA GLN A 216 -10.38 -13.52 11.20
C GLN A 216 -10.22 -14.87 11.92
N LEU A 217 -8.99 -15.38 12.05
CA LEU A 217 -8.73 -16.64 12.75
C LEU A 217 -9.00 -16.51 14.25
N ASN A 218 -8.64 -15.38 14.86
CA ASN A 218 -8.95 -15.10 16.27
C ASN A 218 -10.46 -15.15 16.53
N HIS A 219 -11.26 -14.44 15.72
CA HIS A 219 -12.71 -14.45 15.82
C HIS A 219 -13.32 -15.82 15.51
N TYR A 220 -12.76 -16.54 14.52
CA TYR A 220 -13.18 -17.90 14.17
C TYR A 220 -13.00 -18.87 15.35
N LEU A 221 -11.83 -18.86 16.00
CA LEU A 221 -11.54 -19.72 17.14
C LEU A 221 -12.38 -19.31 18.37
N THR A 222 -12.61 -18.01 18.58
CA THR A 222 -13.33 -17.48 19.75
C THR A 222 -14.85 -17.62 19.64
N MET A 223 -15.46 -17.51 18.45
CA MET A 223 -16.93 -17.54 18.27
C MET A 223 -17.45 -18.80 17.55
N GLY A 224 -16.58 -19.53 16.86
CA GLY A 224 -16.93 -20.67 16.01
C GLY A 224 -17.43 -20.27 14.61
N PRO A 225 -17.42 -21.21 13.62
CA PRO A 225 -17.64 -20.95 12.20
C PRO A 225 -18.96 -20.25 11.90
N ASN A 226 -20.06 -20.77 12.43
CA ASN A 226 -21.40 -20.32 12.07
C ASN A 226 -21.72 -18.94 12.67
N LYS A 227 -21.31 -18.70 13.93
CA LYS A 227 -21.52 -17.40 14.58
C LYS A 227 -20.69 -16.31 13.91
N TYR A 228 -19.42 -16.63 13.59
CA TYR A 228 -18.53 -15.72 12.87
C TYR A 228 -19.10 -15.30 11.51
N LEU A 229 -19.52 -16.26 10.67
CA LEU A 229 -20.08 -15.96 9.34
C LEU A 229 -21.38 -15.15 9.40
N PHE A 230 -22.18 -15.33 10.45
CA PHE A 230 -23.38 -14.53 10.66
C PHE A 230 -23.03 -13.10 11.11
N TYR A 231 -22.08 -12.96 12.04
CA TYR A 231 -21.57 -11.67 12.51
C TYR A 231 -20.94 -10.85 11.36
N THR A 232 -20.13 -11.48 10.51
CA THR A 232 -19.53 -10.79 9.35
C THR A 232 -20.54 -10.38 8.30
N ALA A 233 -21.65 -11.11 8.16
CA ALA A 233 -22.73 -10.74 7.25
C ALA A 233 -23.47 -9.49 7.72
N PHE A 234 -23.64 -9.32 9.04
CA PHE A 234 -24.23 -8.11 9.62
C PHE A 234 -23.32 -6.90 9.46
N ARG A 235 -22.01 -7.02 9.73
CA ARG A 235 -21.03 -5.92 9.55
C ARG A 235 -20.89 -5.42 8.11
N ARG A 236 -21.25 -6.25 7.12
CA ARG A 236 -21.14 -5.92 5.69
C ARG A 236 -22.47 -5.59 5.02
N ASP A 237 -23.54 -5.36 5.80
CA ASP A 237 -24.87 -4.96 5.34
C ASP A 237 -25.44 -5.85 4.22
N LEU A 238 -25.31 -7.17 4.37
CA LEU A 238 -25.90 -8.10 3.40
C LEU A 238 -27.41 -8.26 3.66
N THR A 239 -28.21 -8.19 2.59
CA THR A 239 -29.65 -8.44 2.67
C THR A 239 -29.93 -9.91 2.95
N ILE A 240 -30.25 -10.25 4.19
CA ILE A 240 -30.62 -11.61 4.61
C ILE A 240 -32.15 -11.71 4.70
N ASN A 241 -32.78 -12.22 3.63
CA ASN A 241 -34.25 -12.36 3.60
C ASN A 241 -34.73 -13.67 4.28
N ALA A 242 -33.96 -14.75 4.20
CA ALA A 242 -34.26 -16.04 4.82
C ALA A 242 -32.96 -16.74 5.27
N VAL A 243 -32.98 -17.46 6.40
CA VAL A 243 -31.80 -18.13 6.98
C VAL A 243 -32.05 -19.63 7.10
N ALA A 244 -31.05 -20.45 6.77
CA ALA A 244 -31.14 -21.90 6.86
C ALA A 244 -31.37 -22.40 8.30
N SER A 245 -31.92 -23.62 8.44
CA SER A 245 -32.32 -24.22 9.72
C SER A 245 -31.20 -24.28 10.78
N LYS A 246 -29.93 -24.30 10.36
CA LYS A 246 -28.73 -24.28 11.24
C LYS A 246 -28.58 -22.95 12.02
N TYR A 247 -29.09 -21.86 11.46
CA TYR A 247 -28.98 -20.50 11.99
C TYR A 247 -30.28 -19.99 12.64
N LYS A 248 -31.39 -20.73 12.54
CA LYS A 248 -32.65 -20.37 13.22
C LYS A 248 -32.48 -20.24 14.75
N LYS A 249 -31.51 -20.94 15.34
CA LYS A 249 -31.16 -20.82 16.77
C LYS A 249 -30.41 -19.53 17.12
N LEU A 250 -29.77 -18.86 16.17
CA LEU A 250 -29.07 -17.58 16.37
C LEU A 250 -30.00 -16.35 16.24
N LYS A 251 -31.23 -16.53 15.73
CA LYS A 251 -32.15 -15.41 15.44
C LYS A 251 -32.89 -14.87 16.66
N ASN A 252 -32.86 -15.57 17.81
CA ASN A 252 -33.56 -15.12 19.02
C ASN A 252 -32.58 -14.53 20.05
N PRO A 253 -32.39 -13.21 20.01
CA PRO A 253 -32.44 -12.40 21.22
C PRO A 253 -33.71 -11.52 21.21
N CYS A 254 -34.60 -11.78 22.17
CA CYS A 254 -35.63 -10.88 22.73
C CYS A 254 -36.45 -9.95 21.81
N VAL A 255 -37.68 -10.35 21.46
CA VAL A 255 -38.89 -9.48 21.58
C VAL A 255 -40.13 -10.39 21.74
N LYS A 256 -40.74 -10.39 22.93
CA LYS A 256 -42.19 -10.61 23.08
C LYS A 256 -42.72 -9.47 23.94
N ILE A 257 -43.29 -8.48 23.27
CA ILE A 257 -44.10 -7.43 23.88
C ILE A 257 -45.51 -7.99 23.92
N ASP A 258 -46.02 -8.28 25.11
CA ASP A 258 -47.46 -8.37 25.34
C ASP A 258 -47.83 -7.26 26.34
N ASN A 259 -48.43 -6.20 25.80
CA ASN A 259 -49.08 -5.14 26.55
C ASN A 259 -50.42 -5.65 27.10
N LYS A 260 -50.70 -5.37 28.38
CA LYS A 260 -52.03 -4.97 28.87
C LYS A 260 -51.93 -4.27 30.23
N ASP A 261 -52.21 -2.96 30.17
CA ASP A 261 -53.00 -2.13 31.10
C ASP A 261 -52.68 -2.10 32.61
N GLU A 262 -52.14 -0.97 33.11
CA GLU A 262 -52.88 0.11 33.83
C GLU A 262 -51.90 1.10 34.52
N LYS A 263 -52.22 2.40 34.47
CA LYS A 263 -51.51 3.53 35.11
C LYS A 263 -52.04 3.76 36.55
N PRO A 264 -51.64 4.83 37.26
CA PRO A 264 -50.34 5.21 37.86
C PRO A 264 -50.51 5.52 39.38
N ILE A 265 -49.48 5.90 40.14
CA ILE A 265 -49.54 6.94 41.20
C ILE A 265 -48.11 7.29 41.69
N LYS A 266 -47.82 8.58 41.78
CA LYS A 266 -46.61 9.23 42.31
C LYS A 266 -46.75 9.50 43.82
N ILE A 267 -45.65 9.68 44.56
CA ILE A 267 -45.29 10.87 45.39
C ILE A 267 -44.35 10.57 46.60
N ASN A 268 -43.20 11.26 46.57
CA ASN A 268 -42.35 11.91 47.61
C ASN A 268 -41.60 11.18 48.74
N ASN A 269 -40.26 11.24 48.62
CA ASN A 269 -39.24 11.90 49.47
C ASN A 269 -39.40 11.94 51.01
N LYS A 270 -38.40 11.38 51.72
CA LYS A 270 -37.46 12.13 52.60
C LYS A 270 -36.33 11.24 53.15
N GLU A 271 -35.13 11.82 53.17
CA GLU A 271 -33.83 11.30 53.60
C GLU A 271 -33.69 11.18 55.14
N GLU A 272 -32.85 10.26 55.64
CA GLU A 272 -31.71 10.55 56.54
C GLU A 272 -30.97 9.27 57.06
N LYS A 273 -29.64 9.25 56.79
CA LYS A 273 -28.46 8.85 57.61
C LYS A 273 -28.26 7.41 58.20
N GLU A 274 -27.07 6.88 57.87
CA GLU A 274 -26.31 5.66 58.29
C GLU A 274 -25.95 5.54 59.81
N PRO A 275 -25.11 4.57 60.32
CA PRO A 275 -24.65 3.22 59.86
C PRO A 275 -24.61 2.09 60.96
N LYS A 276 -24.38 0.82 60.53
CA LYS A 276 -23.39 -0.20 61.06
C LYS A 276 -23.89 -1.66 61.26
N SER A 277 -23.03 -2.57 60.78
CA SER A 277 -22.66 -3.92 61.28
C SER A 277 -23.26 -5.20 60.64
N ASN A 278 -22.34 -6.14 60.39
CA ASN A 278 -22.40 -7.36 59.57
C ASN A 278 -23.43 -8.42 60.03
N THR A 279 -23.98 -9.24 59.11
CA THR A 279 -23.77 -10.71 58.96
C THR A 279 -24.75 -11.35 57.92
N LYS A 280 -24.19 -12.02 56.91
CA LYS A 280 -24.68 -13.11 56.01
C LYS A 280 -26.15 -13.23 55.53
N GLN A 281 -26.22 -13.51 54.22
CA GLN A 281 -27.11 -14.41 53.46
C GLN A 281 -28.41 -13.88 52.81
N ASN A 282 -28.37 -14.00 51.48
CA ASN A 282 -29.43 -14.36 50.54
C ASN A 282 -30.34 -13.27 49.91
N VAL A 283 -30.13 -13.13 48.59
CA VAL A 283 -31.16 -13.21 47.53
C VAL A 283 -32.14 -12.02 47.43
N THR A 284 -31.86 -11.05 46.56
CA THR A 284 -32.59 -10.77 45.30
C THR A 284 -32.28 -9.38 44.74
N HIS A 285 -32.20 -9.32 43.40
CA HIS A 285 -32.47 -8.19 42.50
C HIS A 285 -31.78 -6.85 42.75
N ASP A 286 -30.80 -6.51 41.91
CA ASP A 286 -30.89 -5.21 41.26
C ASP A 286 -30.28 -5.14 39.86
N THR A 287 -30.84 -4.22 39.09
CA THR A 287 -30.95 -4.20 37.64
C THR A 287 -29.85 -3.31 37.06
N MET A 288 -28.84 -3.86 36.38
CA MET A 288 -27.86 -3.04 35.65
C MET A 288 -28.44 -2.64 34.28
N LYS A 289 -28.67 -1.33 34.16
CA LYS A 289 -28.87 -0.62 32.89
C LYS A 289 -27.70 -0.89 31.95
N TYR A 290 -28.09 -1.09 30.69
CA TYR A 290 -27.29 -1.17 29.49
C TYR A 290 -26.07 -0.23 29.45
N GLU A 291 -24.88 -0.82 29.38
CA GLU A 291 -23.70 -0.28 28.70
C GLU A 291 -23.60 -1.02 27.36
N LEU A 292 -24.16 -0.45 26.30
CA LEU A 292 -24.00 -0.95 24.93
C LEU A 292 -23.58 0.17 23.96
N GLU A 293 -23.20 1.34 24.45
CA GLU A 293 -22.85 2.49 23.59
C GLU A 293 -21.33 2.79 23.54
N ASP A 294 -20.47 2.10 24.31
CA ASP A 294 -19.02 2.37 24.33
C ASP A 294 -18.15 1.34 23.56
N ASN A 295 -18.74 0.35 22.87
CA ASN A 295 -17.99 -0.75 22.25
C ASN A 295 -17.69 -0.59 20.74
N GLU A 296 -18.02 0.52 20.09
CA GLU A 296 -17.67 0.70 18.67
C GLU A 296 -16.22 1.17 18.47
N GLU A 297 -15.63 1.88 19.43
CA GLU A 297 -14.29 2.45 19.32
C GLU A 297 -13.17 1.44 19.66
N GLU A 298 -13.38 0.52 20.61
CA GLU A 298 -12.37 -0.52 20.94
C GLU A 298 -12.20 -1.58 19.83
N PHE A 299 -13.22 -1.82 19.00
CA PHE A 299 -13.21 -2.94 18.03
C PHE A 299 -12.59 -2.62 16.67
N ASN A 300 -12.51 -1.35 16.26
CA ASN A 300 -11.76 -0.97 15.06
C ASN A 300 -10.23 -1.02 15.31
N ALA A 301 -9.79 -0.87 16.56
CA ALA A 301 -8.40 -1.08 16.94
C ALA A 301 -7.98 -2.56 16.81
N ASP A 302 -8.92 -3.49 17.02
CA ASP A 302 -8.68 -4.93 16.98
C ASP A 302 -8.47 -5.52 15.58
N GLU A 303 -8.81 -4.83 14.49
CA GLU A 303 -8.44 -5.26 13.12
C GLU A 303 -6.96 -5.00 12.78
N SER A 304 -6.27 -4.20 13.62
CA SER A 304 -4.88 -3.79 13.38
C SER A 304 -3.83 -4.59 14.19
N LYS A 305 -4.26 -5.37 15.19
CA LYS A 305 -3.35 -6.17 16.03
C LYS A 305 -2.67 -7.29 15.23
N SER A 306 -1.35 -7.40 15.38
CA SER A 306 -0.53 -8.38 14.67
C SER A 306 -0.42 -9.72 15.39
N ASN A 307 -0.69 -9.73 16.71
CA ASN A 307 -0.50 -10.88 17.59
C ASN A 307 -1.77 -11.12 18.42
N TYR A 308 -2.16 -12.39 18.57
CA TYR A 308 -3.21 -12.82 19.51
C TYR A 308 -2.76 -14.04 20.29
N VAL A 309 -3.04 -14.08 21.58
CA VAL A 309 -2.79 -15.24 22.44
C VAL A 309 -4.11 -15.83 22.92
N LEU A 310 -4.32 -17.11 22.65
CA LEU A 310 -5.51 -17.87 22.99
C LEU A 310 -5.16 -19.04 23.94
N THR A 311 -6.11 -19.44 24.79
CA THR A 311 -6.05 -20.68 25.58
C THR A 311 -7.30 -21.54 25.43
N LEU A 312 -7.17 -22.84 25.69
CA LEU A 312 -8.27 -23.81 25.71
C LEU A 312 -8.99 -23.86 27.07
N THR A 313 -10.33 -23.84 27.09
CA THR A 313 -11.16 -24.06 28.30
C THR A 313 -11.64 -25.51 28.38
N GLN A 314 -11.44 -26.18 29.54
CA GLN A 314 -11.95 -27.53 29.77
C GLN A 314 -13.46 -27.52 30.04
N MET A 315 -14.27 -27.95 29.06
CA MET A 315 -15.61 -28.53 29.27
C MET A 315 -15.68 -29.96 28.70
N ALA A 316 -14.56 -30.69 28.71
CA ALA A 316 -14.47 -32.05 28.14
C ALA A 316 -14.32 -33.18 29.18
N SER A 317 -14.12 -32.87 30.47
CA SER A 317 -13.78 -33.90 31.49
C SER A 317 -14.94 -34.37 32.38
N GLN A 318 -16.13 -33.76 32.31
CA GLN A 318 -17.28 -34.14 33.16
C GLN A 318 -18.63 -34.18 32.43
N ILE A 319 -18.70 -34.73 31.21
CA ILE A 319 -20.01 -35.04 30.59
C ILE A 319 -19.94 -36.40 29.89
N LYS A 320 -19.87 -37.49 30.66
CA LYS A 320 -20.41 -38.77 30.19
C LYS A 320 -21.92 -38.73 30.38
N GLY A 321 -22.65 -38.14 29.44
CA GLY A 321 -24.12 -38.25 29.41
C GLY A 321 -24.95 -36.99 29.14
N ALA A 322 -24.53 -36.09 28.25
CA ALA A 322 -25.44 -35.09 27.66
C ALA A 322 -25.04 -34.81 26.20
N LYS A 323 -26.04 -34.74 25.33
CA LYS A 323 -25.91 -34.55 23.88
C LYS A 323 -25.09 -33.31 23.54
N GLU A 324 -24.08 -33.47 22.69
CA GLU A 324 -23.28 -32.38 22.11
C GLU A 324 -24.17 -31.28 21.50
N LEU A 325 -23.97 -30.04 21.93
CA LEU A 325 -24.42 -28.84 21.24
C LEU A 325 -23.23 -28.33 20.38
N PRO A 326 -23.30 -28.41 19.04
CA PRO A 326 -22.11 -28.25 18.17
C PRO A 326 -21.70 -26.78 17.89
N ASN A 327 -22.03 -25.81 18.76
CA ASN A 327 -21.92 -24.37 18.44
C ASN A 327 -21.37 -23.49 19.58
N GLU A 328 -20.68 -24.04 20.57
CA GLU A 328 -19.92 -23.27 21.57
C GLU A 328 -18.42 -23.48 21.35
N SER A 329 -17.70 -22.38 21.19
CA SER A 329 -16.25 -22.30 20.98
C SER A 329 -15.51 -22.54 22.30
N ILE A 330 -14.39 -23.26 22.22
CA ILE A 330 -13.62 -23.77 23.37
C ILE A 330 -12.41 -22.84 23.69
N PHE A 331 -12.23 -21.75 22.94
CA PHE A 331 -11.06 -20.87 23.01
C PHE A 331 -11.41 -19.47 23.54
N GLU A 332 -10.59 -18.96 24.46
CA GLU A 332 -10.69 -17.60 25.01
C GLU A 332 -9.39 -16.81 24.80
N PRO A 333 -9.46 -15.53 24.41
CA PRO A 333 -8.31 -14.63 24.34
C PRO A 333 -7.82 -14.25 25.73
N ILE A 334 -6.51 -14.29 25.95
CA ILE A 334 -5.90 -13.74 27.17
C ILE A 334 -5.66 -12.25 26.96
N SER A 335 -6.52 -11.39 27.51
CA SER A 335 -6.45 -9.93 27.37
C SER A 335 -5.36 -9.23 28.20
N GLN A 336 -4.33 -9.93 28.70
CA GLN A 336 -3.39 -9.40 29.71
C GLN A 336 -1.88 -9.48 29.36
N ILE A 337 -1.48 -9.47 28.08
CA ILE A 337 -0.03 -9.64 27.74
C ILE A 337 0.57 -8.45 26.97
N ASP A 338 -0.16 -7.35 26.78
CA ASP A 338 0.39 -6.21 26.02
C ASP A 338 1.64 -5.56 26.65
N ASN A 339 2.05 -5.89 27.89
CA ASN A 339 3.21 -5.28 28.56
C ASN A 339 4.05 -6.16 29.53
N LEU A 340 3.92 -7.49 29.58
CA LEU A 340 4.70 -8.32 30.54
C LEU A 340 5.34 -9.55 29.91
N ASP A 341 6.58 -9.82 30.34
CA ASP A 341 7.47 -10.88 29.85
C ASP A 341 6.79 -12.23 29.62
N ILE A 342 6.93 -12.75 28.39
CA ILE A 342 6.45 -14.05 27.89
C ILE A 342 6.99 -15.23 28.74
N THR A 343 8.00 -15.00 29.58
CA THR A 343 8.70 -16.01 30.37
C THR A 343 8.02 -16.36 31.70
N GLN A 344 7.02 -15.57 32.17
CA GLN A 344 6.38 -15.75 33.49
C GLN A 344 4.94 -16.28 33.46
N ILE A 345 4.48 -16.82 32.33
CA ILE A 345 3.14 -17.43 32.27
C ILE A 345 3.27 -18.92 32.61
N GLU A 346 3.27 -19.25 33.90
CA GLU A 346 2.91 -20.58 34.39
C GLU A 346 1.37 -20.69 34.34
N THR A 347 0.83 -21.01 33.16
CA THR A 347 -0.57 -21.46 33.06
C THR A 347 -0.61 -22.93 32.72
N GLU A 348 -1.48 -23.68 33.41
CA GLU A 348 -1.68 -25.13 33.25
C GLU A 348 -2.35 -25.51 31.91
N LYS A 349 -2.23 -24.69 30.86
CA LYS A 349 -3.03 -24.78 29.63
C LYS A 349 -2.17 -24.61 28.37
N PRO A 350 -2.54 -25.25 27.25
CA PRO A 350 -1.87 -25.04 25.96
C PRO A 350 -2.05 -23.60 25.48
N ILE A 351 -0.95 -22.95 25.13
CA ILE A 351 -0.92 -21.55 24.67
C ILE A 351 -0.84 -21.54 23.14
N ILE A 352 -1.83 -20.92 22.51
CA ILE A 352 -1.88 -20.71 21.06
C ILE A 352 -1.54 -19.25 20.80
N LEU A 353 -0.42 -19.00 20.13
CA LEU A 353 -0.03 -17.68 19.67
C LEU A 353 -0.30 -17.59 18.16
N ILE A 354 -1.15 -16.65 17.74
CA ILE A 354 -1.35 -16.30 16.32
C ILE A 354 -0.51 -15.06 16.04
N GLN A 355 0.42 -15.16 15.10
CA GLN A 355 1.32 -14.07 14.74
C GLN A 355 1.36 -13.90 13.22
N THR A 356 1.56 -12.68 12.76
CA THR A 356 1.85 -12.38 11.35
C THR A 356 3.33 -12.51 11.03
N PHE A 357 3.70 -12.87 9.78
CA PHE A 357 5.12 -12.96 9.40
C PHE A 357 5.92 -11.67 9.61
N LYS A 358 5.25 -10.50 9.62
CA LYS A 358 5.85 -9.18 9.78
C LYS A 358 4.95 -8.33 10.66
N GLU A 359 5.36 -8.09 11.89
CA GLU A 359 4.69 -7.11 12.75
C GLU A 359 5.04 -5.71 12.27
N SER A 360 4.05 -4.97 11.76
CA SER A 360 4.22 -3.56 11.35
C SER A 360 5.39 -3.30 10.38
N GLY A 361 5.75 -4.29 9.57
CA GLY A 361 6.86 -4.21 8.60
C GLY A 361 8.23 -4.65 9.12
N ASN A 362 8.36 -5.03 10.40
CA ASN A 362 9.61 -5.54 10.97
C ASN A 362 9.83 -7.01 10.56
N PHE A 363 10.96 -7.30 9.91
CA PHE A 363 11.31 -8.65 9.44
C PHE A 363 11.88 -9.56 10.53
N PHE A 364 12.29 -8.98 11.66
CA PHE A 364 12.93 -9.70 12.77
C PHE A 364 11.95 -10.06 13.91
N SER A 365 10.67 -9.69 13.80
CA SER A 365 9.68 -9.97 14.84
C SER A 365 9.51 -11.48 15.04
N LEU A 366 9.43 -12.24 13.95
CA LEU A 366 9.28 -13.70 14.01
C LEU A 366 10.46 -14.39 14.70
N GLU A 367 11.69 -13.96 14.43
CA GLU A 367 12.89 -14.53 15.07
C GLU A 367 12.88 -14.31 16.59
N LYS A 368 12.53 -13.09 17.02
CA LYS A 368 12.38 -12.77 18.45
C LYS A 368 11.29 -13.61 19.11
N THR A 369 10.16 -13.80 18.43
CA THR A 369 9.06 -14.62 18.96
C THR A 369 9.43 -16.09 19.01
N LEU A 370 10.14 -16.63 18.01
CA LEU A 370 10.61 -18.01 18.05
C LEU A 370 11.59 -18.23 19.22
N GLU A 371 12.49 -17.28 19.48
CA GLU A 371 13.45 -17.34 20.58
C GLU A 371 12.79 -17.20 21.96
N SER A 372 11.81 -16.31 22.11
CA SER A 372 11.12 -16.10 23.39
C SER A 372 10.08 -17.18 23.70
N PHE A 373 9.28 -17.58 22.71
CA PHE A 373 8.17 -18.51 22.89
C PHE A 373 8.63 -19.96 22.84
N ARG A 374 9.67 -20.28 22.06
CA ARG A 374 10.17 -21.65 21.78
C ARG A 374 9.02 -22.66 21.57
N PRO A 375 8.26 -22.56 20.46
CA PRO A 375 7.13 -23.44 20.20
C PRO A 375 7.56 -24.87 19.84
N GLU A 376 6.81 -25.86 20.31
CA GLU A 376 6.97 -27.27 19.89
C GLU A 376 6.27 -27.53 18.56
N TYR A 377 5.12 -26.89 18.36
CA TYR A 377 4.29 -27.07 17.17
C TYR A 377 4.13 -25.72 16.46
N ILE A 378 4.45 -25.70 15.17
CA ILE A 378 4.31 -24.51 14.31
C ILE A 378 3.35 -24.85 13.18
N ILE A 379 2.29 -24.05 13.03
CA ILE A 379 1.31 -24.21 11.96
C ILE A 379 1.46 -23.04 10.99
N LEU A 380 1.87 -23.35 9.77
CA LEU A 380 1.92 -22.41 8.65
C LEU A 380 0.57 -22.42 7.94
N TYR A 381 -0.29 -21.46 8.30
CA TYR A 381 -1.60 -21.30 7.64
C TYR A 381 -1.43 -20.70 6.23
N HIS A 382 -0.41 -19.88 6.05
CA HIS A 382 0.07 -19.38 4.77
C HIS A 382 1.52 -19.80 4.57
N ASN A 383 1.93 -19.93 3.30
CA ASN A 383 3.29 -20.32 2.96
C ASN A 383 4.12 -19.09 2.58
N ASP A 384 5.19 -18.81 3.32
CA ASP A 384 6.20 -17.83 2.94
C ASP A 384 7.60 -18.43 3.00
N VAL A 385 8.37 -18.25 1.92
CA VAL A 385 9.72 -18.79 1.78
C VAL A 385 10.67 -18.21 2.85
N SER A 386 10.47 -16.95 3.25
CA SER A 386 11.33 -16.28 4.25
C SER A 386 11.09 -16.86 5.64
N ALA A 387 9.81 -17.04 6.01
CA ALA A 387 9.44 -17.62 7.30
C ALA A 387 9.93 -19.06 7.46
N VAL A 388 9.81 -19.89 6.42
CA VAL A 388 10.33 -21.28 6.42
C VAL A 388 11.84 -21.30 6.70
N ARG A 389 12.60 -20.39 6.10
CA ARG A 389 14.05 -20.29 6.32
C ARG A 389 14.42 -19.81 7.73
N GLN A 390 13.62 -18.91 8.30
CA GLN A 390 13.81 -18.46 9.69
C GLN A 390 13.55 -19.61 10.67
N ILE A 391 12.53 -20.44 10.42
CA ILE A 391 12.25 -21.63 11.23
C ILE A 391 13.37 -22.66 11.14
N GLU A 392 13.92 -22.90 9.93
CA GLU A 392 15.08 -23.78 9.75
C GLU A 392 16.32 -23.26 10.49
N LEU A 393 16.57 -21.95 10.43
CA LEU A 393 17.67 -21.33 11.16
C LEU A 393 17.47 -21.45 12.68
N PHE A 394 16.25 -21.26 13.15
CA PHE A 394 15.88 -21.44 14.55
C PHE A 394 16.14 -22.88 15.02
N GLU A 395 15.72 -23.89 14.24
CA GLU A 395 16.03 -25.28 14.57
C GLU A 395 17.53 -25.57 14.58
N ALA A 396 18.30 -25.00 13.64
CA ALA A 396 19.74 -25.17 13.61
C ALA A 396 20.46 -24.52 14.81
N ARG A 397 19.87 -23.49 15.44
CA ARG A 397 20.42 -22.84 16.64
C ARG A 397 20.16 -23.63 17.92
N LYS A 398 19.15 -24.50 17.95
CA LYS A 398 18.80 -25.26 19.16
C LYS A 398 19.90 -26.26 19.54
N GLY A 399 20.20 -26.35 20.85
CA GLY A 399 21.13 -27.34 21.39
C GLY A 399 20.60 -28.78 21.23
N PRO A 400 21.49 -29.80 21.19
CA PRO A 400 21.12 -31.19 20.86
C PRO A 400 20.12 -31.85 21.83
N ASP A 401 19.94 -31.27 23.03
CA ASP A 401 19.04 -31.75 24.08
C ASP A 401 17.59 -31.22 23.94
N GLU A 402 17.37 -30.19 23.12
CA GLU A 402 16.04 -29.62 22.91
C GLU A 402 15.20 -30.44 21.91
N LEU A 403 13.88 -30.51 22.13
CA LEU A 403 12.96 -31.19 21.21
C LEU A 403 12.92 -30.49 19.83
N VAL A 404 12.84 -31.30 18.77
CA VAL A 404 12.68 -30.83 17.39
C VAL A 404 11.25 -30.33 17.20
N SER A 405 11.09 -29.08 16.72
CA SER A 405 9.76 -28.56 16.43
C SER A 405 9.14 -29.25 15.22
N LYS A 406 7.83 -29.48 15.30
CA LYS A 406 7.05 -30.05 14.21
C LYS A 406 6.30 -28.93 13.49
N VAL A 407 6.48 -28.86 12.18
CA VAL A 407 5.94 -27.80 11.30
C VAL A 407 4.87 -28.40 10.40
N TYR A 408 3.65 -27.86 10.50
CA TYR A 408 2.52 -28.22 9.65
C TYR A 408 2.33 -27.18 8.55
N PHE A 409 2.36 -27.61 7.29
CA PHE A 409 2.08 -26.78 6.13
C PHE A 409 0.64 -27.02 5.68
N ILE A 410 -0.18 -25.97 5.69
CA ILE A 410 -1.54 -26.04 5.13
C ILE A 410 -1.50 -25.47 3.72
N VAL A 411 -1.51 -26.36 2.72
CA VAL A 411 -1.41 -25.99 1.30
C VAL A 411 -2.71 -26.36 0.60
N TYR A 412 -3.26 -25.43 -0.19
CA TYR A 412 -4.33 -25.80 -1.11
C TYR A 412 -3.76 -26.47 -2.36
N ASP A 413 -4.18 -27.71 -2.63
CA ASP A 413 -3.74 -28.47 -3.80
C ASP A 413 -4.26 -27.85 -5.11
N LYS A 414 -3.40 -27.75 -6.13
CA LYS A 414 -3.72 -27.25 -7.48
C LYS A 414 -4.23 -25.81 -7.51
N THR A 415 -3.71 -24.97 -6.61
CA THR A 415 -4.15 -23.58 -6.48
C THR A 415 -3.13 -22.56 -6.93
N VAL A 416 -3.62 -21.34 -7.10
CA VAL A 416 -2.80 -20.17 -7.39
C VAL A 416 -1.79 -19.90 -6.26
N GLU A 417 -2.13 -20.19 -5.01
CA GLU A 417 -1.22 -20.02 -3.85
C GLU A 417 -0.01 -20.93 -3.96
N GLU A 418 -0.23 -22.23 -4.20
CA GLU A 418 0.83 -23.22 -4.40
C GLU A 418 1.70 -22.87 -5.61
N GLN A 419 1.07 -22.57 -6.74
CA GLN A 419 1.79 -22.21 -7.97
C GLN A 419 2.65 -20.95 -7.76
N ALA A 420 2.15 -19.95 -7.02
CA ALA A 420 2.91 -18.74 -6.71
C ALA A 420 4.12 -19.04 -5.82
N TYR A 421 3.97 -19.93 -4.83
CA TYR A 421 5.06 -20.39 -3.98
C TYR A 421 6.15 -21.14 -4.77
N LEU A 422 5.76 -22.13 -5.58
CA LEU A 422 6.66 -22.91 -6.43
C LEU A 422 7.39 -22.05 -7.46
N THR A 423 6.67 -21.11 -8.09
CA THR A 423 7.25 -20.17 -9.06
C THR A 423 8.29 -19.27 -8.39
N SER A 424 8.04 -18.83 -7.15
CA SER A 424 9.02 -18.03 -6.39
C SER A 424 10.30 -18.82 -6.11
N LEU A 425 10.19 -20.09 -5.69
CA LEU A 425 11.34 -20.97 -5.45
C LEU A 425 12.13 -21.24 -6.73
N LYS A 426 11.44 -21.53 -7.83
CA LYS A 426 12.07 -21.74 -9.14
C LYS A 426 12.82 -20.51 -9.62
N ARG A 427 12.20 -19.33 -9.51
CA ARG A 427 12.81 -18.05 -9.89
C ARG A 427 14.07 -17.76 -9.09
N GLU A 428 14.03 -18.01 -7.78
CA GLU A 428 15.19 -17.81 -6.92
C GLU A 428 16.35 -18.74 -7.31
N LYS A 429 16.06 -20.04 -7.52
CA LYS A 429 17.06 -21.02 -7.96
C LYS A 429 17.72 -20.60 -9.27
N GLN A 430 16.91 -20.30 -10.29
CA GLN A 430 17.39 -19.83 -11.60
C GLN A 430 18.21 -18.55 -11.48
N SER A 431 17.83 -17.63 -10.59
CA SER A 431 18.58 -16.39 -10.38
C SER A 431 19.98 -16.66 -9.84
N PHE A 432 20.11 -17.58 -8.87
CA PHE A 432 21.43 -17.94 -8.33
C PHE A 432 22.28 -18.74 -9.31
N GLU A 433 21.67 -19.63 -10.11
CA GLU A 433 22.37 -20.35 -11.18
C GLU A 433 22.96 -19.37 -12.19
N LEU A 434 22.17 -18.40 -12.65
CA LEU A 434 22.65 -17.33 -13.54
C LEU A 434 23.78 -16.50 -12.92
N LEU A 435 23.71 -16.19 -11.62
CA LEU A 435 24.78 -15.47 -10.91
C LEU A 435 26.08 -16.28 -10.85
N ILE A 436 25.99 -17.60 -10.70
CA ILE A 436 27.17 -18.48 -10.67
C ILE A 436 27.79 -18.59 -12.07
N GLU A 437 26.97 -18.75 -13.10
CA GLU A 437 27.41 -18.79 -14.50
C GLU A 437 28.05 -17.46 -14.93
N THR A 438 27.42 -16.33 -14.59
CA THR A 438 28.00 -15.02 -14.88
C THR A 438 29.29 -14.79 -14.11
N LYS A 439 29.38 -15.20 -12.85
CA LYS A 439 30.62 -15.12 -12.06
C LYS A 439 31.75 -15.95 -12.65
N SER A 440 31.48 -17.13 -13.22
CA SER A 440 32.54 -17.98 -13.80
C SER A 440 33.11 -17.42 -15.10
N VAL A 441 32.32 -16.64 -15.85
CA VAL A 441 32.73 -16.00 -17.11
C VAL A 441 33.34 -14.60 -16.89
N MET A 442 32.98 -13.93 -15.81
CA MET A 442 33.30 -12.53 -15.58
C MET A 442 34.79 -12.26 -15.36
N VAL A 443 35.34 -11.32 -16.14
CA VAL A 443 36.68 -10.76 -15.98
C VAL A 443 36.57 -9.41 -15.25
N VAL A 444 37.28 -9.26 -14.12
CA VAL A 444 37.29 -8.03 -13.32
C VAL A 444 38.57 -7.23 -13.61
N PRO A 445 38.47 -6.02 -14.17
CA PRO A 445 39.65 -5.17 -14.39
C PRO A 445 40.27 -4.67 -13.08
N SER A 446 41.60 -4.56 -13.02
CA SER A 446 42.35 -4.17 -11.82
C SER A 446 42.08 -2.73 -11.34
N TYR A 447 41.70 -1.82 -12.24
CA TYR A 447 41.37 -0.41 -11.94
C TYR A 447 39.97 -0.22 -11.33
N GLN A 448 39.22 -1.30 -11.08
CA GLN A 448 37.85 -1.23 -10.54
C GLN A 448 37.79 -0.91 -9.04
N ASP A 449 38.92 -0.98 -8.31
CA ASP A 449 39.00 -0.75 -6.85
C ASP A 449 38.77 0.72 -6.46
N GLY A 450 38.68 1.65 -7.41
CA GLY A 450 38.38 3.07 -7.15
C GLY A 450 39.46 3.82 -6.36
N LYS A 451 40.56 3.16 -6.00
CA LYS A 451 41.71 3.73 -5.26
C LYS A 451 42.68 4.49 -6.14
N THR A 452 42.62 4.30 -7.46
CA THR A 452 43.43 5.04 -8.43
C THR A 452 42.64 6.24 -8.96
N GLU A 453 43.24 7.44 -8.86
CA GLU A 453 42.68 8.68 -9.42
C GLU A 453 42.54 8.65 -10.96
N GLU A 454 43.09 7.63 -11.61
CA GLU A 454 42.97 7.38 -13.06
C GLU A 454 41.51 7.32 -13.54
N TYR A 455 40.56 6.92 -12.69
CA TYR A 455 39.13 6.87 -13.07
C TYR A 455 38.50 8.27 -13.21
N PHE A 456 39.05 9.29 -12.54
CA PHE A 456 38.62 10.69 -12.65
C PHE A 456 39.35 11.42 -13.78
N ASN A 457 40.61 11.08 -14.04
CA ASN A 457 41.47 11.80 -14.97
C ASN A 457 41.28 11.42 -16.45
N LEU A 458 40.53 10.36 -16.78
CA LEU A 458 40.31 9.96 -18.18
C LEU A 458 39.37 10.89 -18.99
N ASN A 459 38.68 11.83 -18.33
CA ASN A 459 37.69 12.70 -18.98
C ASN A 459 37.99 14.20 -18.87
N VAL A 460 39.03 14.58 -18.13
CA VAL A 460 39.58 15.93 -18.20
C VAL A 460 40.77 15.77 -19.11
N GLU A 461 40.61 16.13 -20.39
CA GLU A 461 41.78 16.50 -21.17
C GLU A 461 42.43 17.62 -20.35
N ASP A 462 43.58 17.33 -19.74
CA ASP A 462 44.49 18.38 -19.31
C ASP A 462 44.82 19.14 -20.59
N GLU A 463 44.04 20.18 -20.89
CA GLU A 463 44.56 21.29 -21.65
C GLU A 463 45.76 21.76 -20.84
N ASN A 464 46.93 21.30 -21.26
CA ASN A 464 48.20 21.95 -21.02
C ASN A 464 48.06 23.37 -21.56
N ASP A 465 47.38 24.24 -20.79
CA ASP A 465 47.50 25.68 -20.89
C ASP A 465 48.98 25.93 -20.59
N SER A 466 49.77 26.03 -21.64
CA SER A 466 51.11 26.58 -21.62
C SER A 466 51.00 27.97 -20.99
N VAL A 467 51.22 28.05 -19.68
CA VAL A 467 51.20 29.30 -18.94
C VAL A 467 52.36 30.15 -19.43
N ASP A 468 52.04 31.04 -20.36
CA ASP A 468 52.94 32.04 -20.89
C ASP A 468 53.30 33.01 -19.75
N THR A 469 54.45 32.76 -19.14
CA THR A 469 54.89 33.34 -17.84
C THR A 469 55.37 34.79 -17.97
N ARG A 470 54.97 35.51 -19.02
CA ARG A 470 55.49 36.85 -19.38
C ARG A 470 54.54 38.02 -19.12
N LYS A 471 53.46 37.86 -18.35
CA LYS A 471 52.72 39.00 -17.78
C LYS A 471 52.87 39.04 -16.26
N ALA A 472 53.78 39.91 -15.83
CA ALA A 472 53.97 40.29 -14.44
C ALA A 472 52.71 40.98 -13.87
N GLY A 473 52.26 40.50 -12.70
CA GLY A 473 51.32 41.22 -11.83
C GLY A 473 49.87 40.72 -11.86
N GLY A 474 49.60 39.62 -11.14
CA GLY A 474 48.25 39.18 -10.80
C GLY A 474 48.04 37.69 -11.07
N GLN A 475 48.26 36.85 -10.05
CA GLN A 475 47.73 35.48 -10.08
C GLN A 475 46.20 35.57 -10.05
N VAL A 476 45.57 35.58 -11.22
CA VAL A 476 44.14 35.25 -11.32
C VAL A 476 44.06 33.74 -11.13
N THR A 477 43.88 33.28 -9.90
CA THR A 477 43.46 31.91 -9.64
C THR A 477 42.17 31.69 -10.43
N LYS A 478 42.21 30.90 -11.51
CA LYS A 478 40.99 30.44 -12.20
C LYS A 478 40.19 29.65 -11.16
N GLU A 479 39.18 30.28 -10.57
CA GLU A 479 38.26 29.60 -9.67
C GLU A 479 37.60 28.44 -10.41
N LYS A 480 37.54 27.26 -9.78
CA LYS A 480 36.83 26.12 -10.36
C LYS A 480 35.36 26.50 -10.61
N PRO A 481 34.75 26.04 -11.71
CA PRO A 481 33.35 26.34 -11.98
C PRO A 481 32.47 25.69 -10.90
N VAL A 482 31.62 26.50 -10.25
CA VAL A 482 30.69 26.06 -9.20
C VAL A 482 29.25 26.15 -9.68
N VAL A 483 28.44 25.11 -9.51
CA VAL A 483 27.00 25.14 -9.80
C VAL A 483 26.22 24.84 -8.52
N ILE A 484 25.22 25.67 -8.22
CA ILE A 484 24.28 25.41 -7.13
C ILE A 484 23.19 24.48 -7.64
N VAL A 485 22.96 23.40 -6.91
CA VAL A 485 22.00 22.35 -7.28
C VAL A 485 21.01 22.16 -6.15
N ASP A 486 19.72 22.08 -6.50
CA ASP A 486 18.69 21.75 -5.54
C ASP A 486 18.93 20.37 -4.90
N MET A 487 18.84 20.27 -3.58
CA MET A 487 18.93 18.99 -2.86
C MET A 487 17.93 17.93 -3.39
N ARG A 488 16.77 18.35 -3.89
CA ARG A 488 15.75 17.44 -4.46
C ARG A 488 16.22 16.74 -5.74
N GLU A 489 17.17 17.36 -6.43
CA GLU A 489 17.62 16.96 -7.75
C GLU A 489 18.77 15.93 -7.70
N PHE A 490 19.35 15.66 -6.53
CA PHE A 490 20.30 14.55 -6.30
C PHE A 490 19.71 13.15 -6.49
N ARG A 491 18.40 13.05 -6.73
CA ARG A 491 17.76 11.80 -7.16
C ARG A 491 18.05 11.46 -8.61
N SER A 492 18.54 12.41 -9.41
CA SER A 492 18.89 12.22 -10.81
C SER A 492 20.38 11.91 -10.99
N ASP A 493 20.75 11.38 -12.16
CA ASP A 493 22.15 11.06 -12.48
C ASP A 493 22.98 12.31 -12.86
N LEU A 494 22.33 13.45 -13.16
CA LEU A 494 22.98 14.63 -13.71
C LEU A 494 24.00 15.28 -12.75
N PRO A 495 23.74 15.45 -11.44
CA PRO A 495 24.74 15.96 -10.51
C PRO A 495 26.03 15.12 -10.48
N ALA A 496 25.92 13.79 -10.47
CA ALA A 496 27.10 12.91 -10.52
C ALA A 496 27.92 13.11 -11.81
N LEU A 497 27.25 13.34 -12.94
CA LEU A 497 27.88 13.61 -14.23
C LEU A 497 28.57 14.97 -14.30
N LEU A 498 27.95 16.01 -13.71
CA LEU A 498 28.55 17.35 -13.61
C LEU A 498 29.84 17.32 -12.80
N HIS A 499 29.84 16.62 -11.67
CA HIS A 499 31.03 16.44 -10.85
C HIS A 499 32.12 15.68 -11.62
N LYS A 500 31.74 14.64 -12.36
CA LYS A 500 32.68 13.88 -13.23
C LYS A 500 33.33 14.75 -14.31
N LYS A 501 32.64 15.80 -14.78
CA LYS A 501 33.16 16.78 -15.75
C LYS A 501 34.01 17.89 -15.10
N GLY A 502 34.27 17.83 -13.79
CA GLY A 502 35.11 18.79 -13.08
C GLY A 502 34.40 20.07 -12.63
N ILE A 503 33.06 20.08 -12.63
CA ILE A 503 32.25 21.17 -12.06
C ILE A 503 32.02 20.87 -10.58
N ASN A 504 32.38 21.82 -9.72
CA ASN A 504 32.10 21.73 -8.29
C ASN A 504 30.60 21.97 -8.05
N ILE A 505 29.99 21.15 -7.19
CA ILE A 505 28.54 21.20 -6.93
C ILE A 505 28.32 21.66 -5.50
N GLU A 506 27.45 22.65 -5.34
CA GLU A 506 26.98 23.12 -4.04
C GLU A 506 25.52 22.72 -3.84
N PRO A 507 25.24 21.74 -2.96
CA PRO A 507 23.88 21.32 -2.65
C PRO A 507 23.18 22.34 -1.75
N VAL A 508 22.11 22.98 -2.23
CA VAL A 508 21.32 23.95 -1.46
C VAL A 508 19.84 23.73 -1.76
N THR A 509 18.96 23.80 -0.76
CA THR A 509 17.51 23.77 -1.00
C THR A 509 17.06 25.11 -1.57
N ILE A 510 16.70 25.12 -2.86
CA ILE A 510 16.27 26.35 -3.55
C ILE A 510 14.77 26.29 -3.86
N ALA A 511 14.11 27.44 -3.75
CA ALA A 511 12.67 27.55 -4.03
C ALA A 511 12.37 27.63 -5.54
N ILE A 512 13.30 28.19 -6.33
CA ILE A 512 13.10 28.56 -7.74
C ILE A 512 14.20 27.95 -8.61
N GLY A 513 13.80 27.07 -9.53
CA GLY A 513 14.69 26.34 -10.44
C GLY A 513 15.36 25.14 -9.78
N ASP A 514 16.04 24.33 -10.60
CA ASP A 514 16.74 23.12 -10.15
C ASP A 514 18.27 23.32 -10.14
N TYR A 515 18.79 24.09 -11.11
CA TYR A 515 20.20 24.40 -11.24
C TYR A 515 20.43 25.89 -11.46
N ILE A 516 21.38 26.47 -10.74
CA ILE A 516 21.81 27.85 -10.93
C ILE A 516 23.25 27.82 -11.42
N LEU A 517 23.43 28.09 -12.72
CA LEU A 517 24.74 28.03 -13.37
C LEU A 517 25.56 29.29 -13.12
N THR A 518 24.89 30.45 -13.11
CA THR A 518 25.49 31.77 -12.91
C THR A 518 24.44 32.66 -12.21
N PRO A 519 24.80 33.82 -11.62
CA PRO A 519 23.82 34.72 -11.00
C PRO A 519 22.64 35.09 -11.91
N ASP A 520 22.88 35.06 -13.23
CA ASP A 520 21.91 35.40 -14.27
C ASP A 520 21.07 34.22 -14.78
N ILE A 521 21.60 33.00 -14.70
CA ILE A 521 21.04 31.83 -15.38
C ILE A 521 20.49 30.85 -14.36
N CYS A 522 19.18 30.65 -14.46
CA CYS A 522 18.44 29.62 -13.76
C CYS A 522 17.96 28.57 -14.77
N VAL A 523 18.14 27.30 -14.44
CA VAL A 523 17.69 26.16 -15.25
C VAL A 523 16.67 25.35 -14.46
N GLU A 524 15.51 25.12 -15.06
CA GLU A 524 14.56 24.09 -14.63
C GLU A 524 14.76 22.88 -15.56
N ARG A 525 15.08 21.72 -14.99
CA ARG A 525 15.23 20.46 -15.73
C ARG A 525 13.89 19.73 -15.73
N LYS A 526 13.46 19.29 -16.91
CA LYS A 526 12.23 18.52 -17.06
C LYS A 526 12.45 17.29 -17.93
N SER A 527 12.15 16.12 -17.37
CA SER A 527 11.98 14.91 -18.17
C SER A 527 10.73 15.04 -19.07
N ILE A 528 10.63 14.26 -20.14
CA ILE A 528 9.47 14.31 -21.06
C ILE A 528 8.15 13.98 -20.31
N SER A 529 8.17 12.98 -19.43
CA SER A 529 7.01 12.62 -18.63
C SER A 529 6.58 13.75 -17.69
N ASP A 530 7.54 14.39 -17.03
CA ASP A 530 7.26 15.49 -16.11
C ASP A 530 6.85 16.75 -16.86
N LEU A 531 7.34 16.96 -18.08
CA LEU A 531 6.94 18.07 -18.93
C LEU A 531 5.45 17.96 -19.26
N ILE A 532 5.00 16.79 -19.70
CA ILE A 532 3.60 16.55 -20.05
C ILE A 532 2.72 16.64 -18.79
N GLY A 533 3.14 16.04 -17.67
CA GLY A 533 2.41 16.13 -16.41
C GLY A 533 2.30 17.56 -15.86
N SER A 534 3.40 18.33 -15.93
CA SER A 534 3.44 19.72 -15.44
C SER A 534 2.72 20.72 -16.35
N LEU A 535 2.69 20.47 -17.67
CA LEU A 535 1.88 21.24 -18.62
C LEU A 535 0.38 20.98 -18.44
N ASN A 536 -0.01 19.74 -18.17
CA ASN A 536 -1.42 19.39 -17.96
C ASN A 536 -1.96 19.87 -16.60
N SER A 537 -1.12 19.85 -15.57
CA SER A 537 -1.48 20.40 -14.24
C SER A 537 -1.37 21.93 -14.15
N GLY A 538 -0.73 22.58 -15.12
CA GLY A 538 -0.44 24.03 -15.09
C GLY A 538 0.72 24.42 -14.16
N ARG A 539 1.34 23.46 -13.46
CA ARG A 539 2.49 23.69 -12.57
C ARG A 539 3.66 24.34 -13.28
N LEU A 540 3.94 23.96 -14.53
CA LEU A 540 5.09 24.51 -15.26
C LEU A 540 4.97 26.03 -15.47
N TYR A 541 3.75 26.54 -15.63
CA TYR A 541 3.50 27.96 -15.86
C TYR A 541 3.84 28.80 -14.62
N THR A 542 3.48 28.32 -13.41
CA THR A 542 3.83 29.02 -12.17
C THR A 542 5.34 29.01 -11.94
N GLN A 543 6.00 27.88 -12.20
CA GLN A 543 7.47 27.76 -12.14
C GLN A 543 8.16 28.74 -13.11
N CYS A 544 7.72 28.79 -14.38
CA CYS A 544 8.26 29.73 -15.36
C CYS A 544 8.03 31.20 -14.96
N THR A 545 6.88 31.50 -14.35
CA THR A 545 6.56 32.85 -13.85
C THR A 545 7.55 33.28 -12.77
N GLN A 546 7.84 32.40 -11.80
CA GLN A 546 8.80 32.66 -10.73
C GLN A 546 10.23 32.82 -11.28
N MET A 547 10.65 31.95 -12.21
CA MET A 547 11.97 32.06 -12.84
C MET A 547 12.15 33.37 -13.62
N CYS A 548 11.15 33.79 -14.41
CA CYS A 548 11.25 35.00 -15.23
C CYS A 548 11.26 36.31 -14.42
N ARG A 549 10.69 36.28 -13.20
CA ARG A 549 10.68 37.42 -12.28
C ARG A 549 12.04 37.61 -11.61
N ASN A 550 12.69 36.52 -11.21
CA ASN A 550 13.87 36.58 -10.36
C ASN A 550 15.20 36.48 -11.13
N TYR A 551 15.20 35.89 -12.32
CA TYR A 551 16.42 35.69 -13.12
C TYR A 551 16.42 36.42 -14.46
N SER A 552 17.60 36.80 -14.92
CA SER A 552 17.76 37.53 -16.19
C SER A 552 17.60 36.60 -17.41
N ARG A 553 18.07 35.35 -17.30
CA ARG A 553 18.05 34.33 -18.36
C ARG A 553 17.51 32.98 -17.83
N PRO A 554 16.18 32.81 -17.77
CA PRO A 554 15.59 31.54 -17.40
C PRO A 554 15.66 30.53 -18.56
N ILE A 555 16.10 29.31 -18.27
CA ILE A 555 16.22 28.20 -19.21
C ILE A 555 15.31 27.06 -18.75
N LEU A 556 14.45 26.57 -19.64
CA LEU A 556 13.77 25.30 -19.45
C LEU A 556 14.52 24.24 -20.26
N LEU A 557 15.17 23.32 -19.56
CA LEU A 557 15.90 22.20 -20.13
C LEU A 557 14.96 20.99 -20.23
N ILE A 558 14.66 20.57 -21.46
CA ILE A 558 13.91 19.35 -21.75
C ILE A 558 14.92 18.24 -22.05
N GLU A 559 14.93 17.22 -21.21
CA GLU A 559 15.87 16.10 -21.32
C GLU A 559 15.19 14.82 -21.80
N PHE A 560 15.84 14.18 -22.77
CA PHE A 560 15.41 12.92 -23.38
C PHE A 560 16.19 11.75 -22.77
N ASP A 561 15.57 10.58 -22.85
CA ASP A 561 16.19 9.31 -22.47
C ASP A 561 17.09 8.81 -23.60
N GLN A 562 18.30 8.38 -23.26
CA GLN A 562 19.31 7.85 -24.18
C GLN A 562 18.80 6.64 -24.98
N ASN A 563 17.90 5.86 -24.37
CA ASN A 563 17.38 4.63 -24.97
C ASN A 563 16.21 4.89 -25.93
N LYS A 564 15.79 6.15 -26.10
CA LYS A 564 14.63 6.53 -26.90
C LYS A 564 15.04 7.42 -28.07
N PRO A 565 14.30 7.35 -29.19
CA PRO A 565 14.52 8.29 -30.28
C PRO A 565 14.30 9.72 -29.78
N PHE A 566 15.15 10.64 -30.23
CA PHE A 566 15.07 12.07 -29.93
C PHE A 566 13.88 12.70 -30.69
N ASN A 567 12.67 12.40 -30.26
CA ASN A 567 11.45 12.94 -30.81
C ASN A 567 10.45 13.26 -29.70
N LEU A 568 9.86 14.45 -29.75
CA LEU A 568 8.74 14.78 -28.87
C LEU A 568 7.49 13.99 -29.27
N GLN A 569 7.40 13.64 -30.56
CA GLN A 569 6.37 12.80 -31.14
C GLN A 569 7.05 11.77 -32.04
N GLY A 570 7.00 10.50 -31.64
CA GLY A 570 7.20 9.42 -32.59
C GLY A 570 6.07 9.45 -33.62
N HIS A 571 6.39 9.21 -34.89
CA HIS A 571 5.43 9.02 -35.97
C HIS A 571 4.69 7.66 -35.84
N PHE A 572 4.28 7.33 -34.62
CA PHE A 572 3.58 6.12 -34.23
C PHE A 572 2.44 6.55 -33.33
N VAL A 573 1.37 7.10 -33.90
CA VAL A 573 0.07 6.42 -33.99
C VAL A 573 -0.77 7.18 -35.02
N VAL A 574 -1.26 6.44 -36.01
CA VAL A 574 -2.49 6.75 -36.77
C VAL A 574 -3.68 6.66 -35.80
N SER A 575 -3.73 7.57 -34.84
CA SER A 575 -4.88 7.80 -33.99
C SER A 575 -5.10 9.30 -34.00
N SER A 576 -6.30 9.69 -34.40
CA SER A 576 -6.86 11.03 -34.39
C SER A 576 -7.00 11.64 -32.99
N ASP A 577 -6.15 11.24 -32.05
CA ASP A 577 -6.21 11.69 -30.67
C ASP A 577 -5.35 12.94 -30.54
N LEU A 578 -6.04 14.08 -30.39
CA LEU A 578 -5.54 15.46 -30.23
C LEU A 578 -4.36 15.65 -29.25
N SER A 579 -4.08 14.69 -28.37
CA SER A 579 -3.19 14.85 -27.21
C SER A 579 -1.74 15.24 -27.55
N GLY A 580 -1.18 14.77 -28.66
CA GLY A 580 0.18 15.15 -29.08
C GLY A 580 0.24 16.61 -29.56
N ALA A 581 -0.79 17.04 -30.29
CA ALA A 581 -0.94 18.43 -30.73
C ALA A 581 -1.17 19.36 -29.53
N ASP A 582 -1.88 18.91 -28.50
CA ASP A 582 -2.16 19.68 -27.29
C ASP A 582 -0.88 20.06 -26.54
N VAL A 583 0.11 19.15 -26.43
CA VAL A 583 1.39 19.46 -25.75
C VAL A 583 2.18 20.51 -26.52
N GLN A 584 2.24 20.39 -27.85
CA GLN A 584 2.94 21.36 -28.69
C GLN A 584 2.26 22.73 -28.64
N GLN A 585 0.92 22.78 -28.71
CA GLN A 585 0.14 24.01 -28.60
C GLN A 585 0.35 24.67 -27.22
N LYS A 586 0.34 23.89 -26.14
CA LYS A 586 0.62 24.41 -24.80
C LYS A 586 2.05 24.94 -24.66
N LEU A 587 3.04 24.26 -25.24
CA LEU A 587 4.44 24.72 -25.24
C LEU A 587 4.63 25.99 -26.08
N GLN A 588 3.95 26.09 -27.23
CA GLN A 588 3.91 27.31 -28.04
C GLN A 588 3.29 28.47 -27.25
N LEU A 589 2.14 28.25 -26.61
CA LEU A 589 1.48 29.25 -25.76
C LEU A 589 2.40 29.72 -24.63
N LEU A 590 3.11 28.80 -23.99
CA LEU A 590 4.08 29.11 -22.94
C LEU A 590 5.24 29.97 -23.46
N THR A 591 5.75 29.68 -24.65
CA THR A 591 6.84 30.46 -25.28
C THR A 591 6.38 31.86 -25.68
N ILE A 592 5.13 32.01 -26.15
CA ILE A 592 4.52 33.31 -26.46
C ILE A 592 4.37 34.16 -25.19
N HIS A 593 3.94 33.55 -24.09
CA HIS A 593 3.73 34.25 -22.82
C HIS A 593 5.06 34.68 -22.15
N PHE A 594 6.11 33.88 -22.27
CA PHE A 594 7.41 34.15 -21.66
C PHE A 594 8.51 34.34 -22.73
N PRO A 595 8.63 35.52 -23.37
CA PRO A 595 9.59 35.74 -24.46
C PRO A 595 11.07 35.66 -24.02
N ARG A 596 11.33 35.81 -22.71
CA ARG A 596 12.67 35.71 -22.12
C ARG A 596 13.08 34.26 -21.81
N LEU A 597 12.13 33.33 -21.75
CA LEU A 597 12.39 31.92 -21.50
C LEU A 597 13.08 31.28 -22.70
N LYS A 598 14.18 30.56 -22.45
CA LYS A 598 14.88 29.79 -23.48
C LYS A 598 14.58 28.31 -23.30
N LEU A 599 14.16 27.65 -24.38
CA LEU A 599 13.97 26.21 -24.41
C LEU A 599 15.25 25.56 -24.92
N VAL A 600 15.79 24.62 -24.14
CA VAL A 600 16.96 23.83 -24.50
C VAL A 600 16.56 22.36 -24.53
N TRP A 601 16.95 21.67 -25.58
CA TRP A 601 16.65 20.25 -25.78
C TRP A 601 17.95 19.47 -25.67
N SER A 602 17.99 18.49 -24.78
CA SER A 602 19.17 17.64 -24.57
C SER A 602 18.82 16.18 -24.88
N PRO A 603 19.59 15.50 -25.76
CA PRO A 603 19.32 14.11 -26.10
C PRO A 603 19.70 13.13 -24.99
N SER A 604 20.56 13.54 -24.05
CA SER A 604 21.02 12.71 -22.94
C SER A 604 21.54 13.55 -21.77
N PRO A 605 21.53 13.01 -20.54
CA PRO A 605 22.22 13.60 -19.38
C PRO A 605 23.70 13.90 -19.59
N TYR A 606 24.40 13.09 -20.40
CA TYR A 606 25.81 13.37 -20.72
C TYR A 606 25.96 14.65 -21.54
N ALA A 607 25.09 14.84 -22.55
CA ALA A 607 25.06 16.05 -23.35
C ALA A 607 24.62 17.27 -22.52
N THR A 608 23.72 17.08 -21.55
CA THR A 608 23.36 18.14 -20.59
C THR A 608 24.57 18.60 -19.77
N ALA A 609 25.37 17.67 -19.26
CA ALA A 609 26.55 18.01 -18.48
C ALA A 609 27.61 18.76 -19.30
N GLU A 610 27.80 18.36 -20.55
CA GLU A 610 28.65 19.07 -21.52
C GLU A 610 28.12 20.48 -21.82
N LEU A 611 26.82 20.62 -22.08
CA LEU A 611 26.20 21.92 -22.28
C LEU A 611 26.37 22.85 -21.06
N PHE A 612 26.24 22.32 -19.84
CA PHE A 612 26.42 23.11 -18.63
C PHE A 612 27.87 23.58 -18.49
N TYR A 613 28.84 22.74 -18.85
CA TYR A 613 30.24 23.11 -18.90
C TYR A 613 30.48 24.27 -19.88
N GLU A 614 29.96 24.16 -21.11
CA GLU A 614 30.06 25.22 -22.12
C GLU A 614 29.37 26.53 -21.70
N LEU A 615 28.16 26.45 -21.13
CA LEU A 615 27.41 27.62 -20.66
C LEU A 615 28.11 28.35 -19.52
N LYS A 616 28.92 27.64 -18.75
CA LYS A 616 29.67 28.13 -17.60
C LYS A 616 30.99 28.78 -18.00
N GLN A 617 31.56 28.43 -19.14
CA GLN A 617 32.84 28.98 -19.60
C GLN A 617 32.78 30.52 -19.72
N GLY A 618 33.77 31.19 -19.13
CA GLY A 618 33.91 32.65 -19.19
C GLY A 618 32.88 33.45 -18.37
N ARG A 619 32.10 32.81 -17.49
CA ARG A 619 31.08 33.48 -16.64
C ARG A 619 31.41 33.38 -15.15
N LYS A 620 30.86 34.31 -14.37
CA LYS A 620 31.05 34.35 -12.90
C LYS A 620 30.32 33.20 -12.20
N ASN A 621 30.88 32.77 -11.06
CA ASN A 621 30.24 31.80 -10.19
C ASN A 621 29.02 32.39 -9.46
N PRO A 622 27.96 31.59 -9.21
CA PRO A 622 26.83 32.00 -8.38
C PRO A 622 27.23 32.06 -6.90
N ASN A 623 26.54 32.90 -6.12
CA ASN A 623 26.75 33.01 -4.68
C ASN A 623 25.55 32.42 -3.93
N VAL A 624 25.80 31.50 -3.00
CA VAL A 624 24.77 30.81 -2.20
C VAL A 624 23.94 31.80 -1.38
N ALA A 625 24.57 32.82 -0.80
CA ALA A 625 23.88 33.76 0.09
C ALA A 625 22.79 34.57 -0.63
N GLU A 626 23.05 34.98 -1.88
CA GLU A 626 22.09 35.74 -2.69
C GLU A 626 20.89 34.89 -3.10
N VAL A 627 21.13 33.62 -3.43
CA VAL A 627 20.10 32.66 -3.81
C VAL A 627 19.16 32.32 -2.64
N LEU A 628 19.73 32.18 -1.43
CA LEU A 628 18.94 31.96 -0.21
C LEU A 628 18.09 33.18 0.13
N ALA A 629 18.63 34.39 -0.01
CA ALA A 629 17.89 35.64 0.23
C ALA A 629 16.68 35.78 -0.72
N LEU A 630 16.83 35.38 -1.99
CA LEU A 630 15.74 35.35 -2.97
C LEU A 630 14.63 34.35 -2.65
N SER A 631 14.88 33.39 -1.75
CA SER A 631 13.93 32.34 -1.36
C SER A 631 13.15 32.68 -0.07
N GLY A 632 13.51 33.76 0.63
CA GLY A 632 13.10 34.03 2.02
C GLY A 632 11.70 34.60 2.27
N ASP A 633 10.88 34.87 1.24
CA ASP A 633 9.57 35.51 1.45
C ASP A 633 8.47 34.58 2.04
N ASN A 634 8.73 33.26 2.19
CA ASN A 634 7.72 32.28 2.63
C ASN A 634 7.95 31.69 4.05
N THR A 635 8.87 32.22 4.85
CA THR A 635 9.28 31.60 6.14
C THR A 635 8.19 31.57 7.23
N ALA A 636 7.08 32.28 7.05
CA ALA A 636 5.97 32.27 8.01
C ALA A 636 5.14 30.98 7.95
N ASP A 637 5.07 30.31 6.79
CA ASP A 637 4.32 29.07 6.63
C ASP A 637 5.09 27.85 7.16
N ASP A 638 6.43 27.86 7.08
CA ASP A 638 7.29 26.75 7.55
C ASP A 638 7.19 26.49 9.06
N MET A 639 7.02 27.55 9.88
CA MET A 639 6.86 27.42 11.34
C MET A 639 5.52 26.78 11.76
N ASN A 640 4.52 26.73 10.88
CA ASN A 640 3.24 26.08 11.18
C ASN A 640 3.28 24.56 10.92
N TYR A 641 4.19 24.08 10.07
CA TYR A 641 4.32 22.65 9.75
C TYR A 641 4.88 21.82 10.92
N GLU A 642 5.60 22.43 11.86
CA GLU A 642 6.14 21.71 13.03
C GLU A 642 5.10 21.52 14.15
N ARG A 643 4.06 22.36 14.21
CA ARG A 643 3.05 22.33 15.29
C ARG A 643 1.90 21.38 15.03
N TYR A 644 1.60 21.09 13.76
CA TYR A 644 0.44 20.30 13.36
C TYR A 644 0.84 19.03 12.63
N ASN A 645 -0.02 18.02 12.69
CA ASN A 645 0.14 16.86 11.84
C ASN A 645 -0.02 17.29 10.37
N ILE A 646 1.04 17.11 9.59
CA ILE A 646 1.13 17.49 8.17
C ILE A 646 -0.01 16.87 7.35
N VAL A 647 -0.39 15.63 7.67
CA VAL A 647 -1.45 14.91 6.94
C VAL A 647 -2.81 15.57 7.17
N VAL A 648 -3.10 15.97 8.40
CA VAL A 648 -4.35 16.64 8.75
C VAL A 648 -4.39 18.04 8.13
N HIS A 649 -3.28 18.77 8.22
CA HIS A 649 -3.16 20.10 7.63
C HIS A 649 -3.40 20.08 6.11
N ASP A 650 -2.75 19.16 5.38
CA ASP A 650 -2.93 19.01 3.93
C ASP A 650 -4.35 18.54 3.58
N PHE A 651 -4.97 17.69 4.41
CA PHE A 651 -6.36 17.28 4.20
C PHE A 651 -7.34 18.46 4.36
N VAL A 652 -7.21 19.21 5.46
CA VAL A 652 -8.08 20.36 5.76
C VAL A 652 -7.90 21.47 4.72
N GLN A 653 -6.67 21.71 4.25
CA GLN A 653 -6.40 22.67 3.18
C GLN A 653 -7.14 22.37 1.87
N LYS A 654 -7.42 21.09 1.60
CA LYS A 654 -8.14 20.65 0.40
C LYS A 654 -9.65 20.73 0.54
N LEU A 655 -10.18 21.00 1.74
CA LEU A 655 -11.62 21.10 1.96
C LEU A 655 -12.17 22.40 1.35
N PRO A 656 -13.28 22.33 0.59
CA PRO A 656 -14.00 23.51 0.14
C PRO A 656 -14.38 24.42 1.31
N GLY A 657 -14.15 25.73 1.16
CA GLY A 657 -14.37 26.72 2.21
C GLY A 657 -13.15 26.99 3.09
N VAL A 658 -12.09 26.19 3.01
CA VAL A 658 -10.83 26.44 3.71
C VAL A 658 -9.87 27.26 2.83
N THR A 659 -9.28 28.30 3.42
CA THR A 659 -8.33 29.22 2.81
C THR A 659 -7.07 29.31 3.66
N SER A 660 -5.96 29.78 3.08
CA SER A 660 -4.69 29.97 3.82
C SER A 660 -4.81 30.90 5.04
N LYS A 661 -5.86 31.74 5.10
CA LYS A 661 -6.11 32.65 6.22
C LYS A 661 -6.95 32.01 7.34
N ASN A 662 -7.88 31.13 7.00
CA ASN A 662 -8.78 30.51 7.97
C ASN A 662 -8.24 29.17 8.51
N ILE A 663 -7.32 28.50 7.79
CA ILE A 663 -6.77 27.21 8.19
C ILE A 663 -6.08 27.26 9.55
N THR A 664 -5.29 28.30 9.82
CA THR A 664 -4.62 28.46 11.10
C THR A 664 -5.63 28.61 12.24
N ARG A 665 -6.80 29.20 11.99
CA ARG A 665 -7.86 29.36 12.99
C ARG A 665 -8.59 28.04 13.25
N ILE A 666 -8.88 27.29 12.18
CA ILE A 666 -9.49 25.96 12.26
C ILE A 666 -8.57 25.02 13.03
N MET A 667 -7.27 25.03 12.72
CA MET A 667 -6.28 24.16 13.38
C MET A 667 -5.98 24.57 14.83
N ASN A 668 -6.01 25.87 15.16
CA ASN A 668 -5.84 26.34 16.54
C ASN A 668 -7.06 26.04 17.43
N LYS A 669 -8.28 26.13 16.87
CA LYS A 669 -9.53 25.92 17.63
C LYS A 669 -10.02 24.47 17.60
N GLY A 670 -9.63 23.68 16.60
CA GLY A 670 -10.00 22.28 16.44
C GLY A 670 -9.08 21.34 17.22
N ILE A 671 -9.67 20.39 17.95
CA ILE A 671 -8.93 19.39 18.75
C ILE A 671 -8.63 18.13 17.91
N SER A 672 -9.60 17.64 17.14
CA SER A 672 -9.45 16.52 16.21
C SER A 672 -10.33 16.70 14.97
N LEU A 673 -10.08 15.89 13.94
CA LEU A 673 -10.92 15.86 12.73
C LEU A 673 -12.34 15.35 13.04
N ASP A 674 -12.47 14.37 13.93
CA ASP A 674 -13.78 13.83 14.34
C ASP A 674 -14.62 14.90 15.03
N ASN A 675 -13.97 15.73 15.87
CA ASN A 675 -14.63 16.88 16.46
C ASN A 675 -15.15 17.85 15.38
N LEU A 676 -14.36 18.11 14.34
CA LEU A 676 -14.79 18.97 13.22
C LEU A 676 -16.06 18.45 12.51
N ILE A 677 -16.24 17.12 12.46
CA ILE A 677 -17.44 16.49 11.87
C ILE A 677 -18.65 16.66 12.79
N THR A 678 -18.46 16.68 14.12
CA THR A 678 -19.57 16.84 15.08
C THR A 678 -20.07 18.27 15.25
N LEU A 679 -19.33 19.28 14.77
CA LEU A 679 -19.67 20.69 14.96
C LEU A 679 -20.88 21.14 14.14
N ASN A 680 -21.69 22.01 14.75
CA ASN A 680 -22.83 22.63 14.09
C ASN A 680 -22.41 23.77 13.14
N GLN A 681 -23.28 24.11 12.19
CA GLN A 681 -23.04 25.18 11.21
C GLN A 681 -22.75 26.54 11.87
N GLU A 682 -23.45 26.87 12.97
CA GLU A 682 -23.23 28.13 13.70
C GLU A 682 -21.85 28.18 14.36
N GLU A 683 -21.39 27.05 14.90
CA GLU A 683 -20.07 26.94 15.54
C GLU A 683 -18.95 27.07 14.50
N LEU A 684 -19.12 26.46 13.32
CA LEU A 684 -18.20 26.64 12.19
C LEU A 684 -18.16 28.10 11.70
N GLU A 685 -19.31 28.80 11.71
CA GLU A 685 -19.35 30.23 11.40
C GLU A 685 -18.53 31.05 12.40
N THR A 686 -18.57 30.73 13.70
CA THR A 686 -17.75 31.41 14.71
C THR A 686 -16.25 31.12 14.59
N ILE A 687 -15.88 29.96 14.05
CA ILE A 687 -14.47 29.56 13.86
C ILE A 687 -13.88 30.25 12.63
N ILE A 688 -14.63 30.27 11.53
CA ILE A 688 -14.20 30.77 10.21
C ILE A 688 -14.47 32.27 10.06
N GLU A 689 -15.44 32.83 10.79
CA GLU A 689 -15.91 34.23 10.71
C GLU A 689 -16.49 34.62 9.33
N ASN A 690 -16.77 33.64 8.48
CA ASN A 690 -17.38 33.83 7.16
C ASN A 690 -18.51 32.81 6.93
N LYS A 691 -19.72 33.32 6.74
CA LYS A 691 -20.95 32.55 6.51
C LYS A 691 -20.87 31.62 5.31
N ASN A 692 -20.37 32.12 4.17
CA ASN A 692 -20.37 31.36 2.92
C ASN A 692 -19.34 30.22 2.94
N GLU A 693 -18.18 30.47 3.57
CA GLU A 693 -17.13 29.47 3.74
C GLU A 693 -17.54 28.39 4.75
N ALA A 694 -18.21 28.78 5.84
CA ALA A 694 -18.73 27.85 6.83
C ALA A 694 -19.86 26.98 6.25
N GLU A 695 -20.77 27.55 5.45
CA GLU A 695 -21.84 26.79 4.79
C GLU A 695 -21.28 25.76 3.80
N THR A 696 -20.28 26.15 3.00
CA THR A 696 -19.63 25.23 2.06
C THR A 696 -18.87 24.12 2.78
N LEU A 697 -18.14 24.44 3.86
CA LEU A 697 -17.46 23.44 4.69
C LEU A 697 -18.46 22.49 5.38
N TYR A 698 -19.56 23.02 5.91
CA TYR A 698 -20.58 22.20 6.56
C TYR A 698 -21.27 21.27 5.54
N SER A 699 -21.56 21.78 4.34
CA SER A 699 -22.17 21.00 3.27
C SER A 699 -21.30 19.81 2.83
N ILE A 700 -19.98 19.97 2.72
CA ILE A 700 -19.10 18.87 2.29
C ILE A 700 -18.96 17.79 3.37
N LEU A 701 -19.07 18.15 4.65
CA LEU A 701 -18.94 17.20 5.77
C LEU A 701 -20.22 16.39 5.99
N HIS A 702 -21.39 17.02 5.84
CA HIS A 702 -22.67 16.41 6.25
C HIS A 702 -23.55 15.90 5.10
N VAL A 703 -23.32 16.39 3.87
CA VAL A 703 -24.09 15.91 2.71
C VAL A 703 -23.56 14.54 2.30
N LYS A 704 -24.38 13.51 2.50
CA LYS A 704 -24.09 12.18 1.95
C LYS A 704 -23.96 12.30 0.43
N ALA A 705 -22.82 11.88 -0.09
CA ALA A 705 -22.59 11.83 -1.52
C ALA A 705 -23.67 10.94 -2.17
N THR A 706 -24.59 11.54 -2.94
CA THR A 706 -25.43 10.76 -3.83
C THR A 706 -24.55 10.28 -4.99
N PRO A 707 -24.64 9.00 -5.38
CA PRO A 707 -23.98 8.54 -6.60
C PRO A 707 -24.44 9.46 -7.73
N ALA A 708 -23.48 10.04 -8.47
CA ALA A 708 -23.73 11.10 -9.42
C ALA A 708 -24.97 10.82 -10.28
N ASP A 709 -26.02 11.60 -10.06
CA ASP A 709 -27.32 11.42 -10.69
C ASP A 709 -27.20 11.35 -12.22
N LEU A 710 -27.78 10.29 -12.75
CA LEU A 710 -27.95 9.92 -14.16
C LEU A 710 -28.79 10.93 -14.99
N ASN A 711 -29.06 12.15 -14.51
CA ASN A 711 -30.01 13.10 -15.08
C ASN A 711 -29.48 14.54 -15.26
N LYS A 712 -28.16 14.74 -15.40
CA LYS A 712 -27.65 15.97 -16.04
C LYS A 712 -27.25 15.63 -17.47
N GLU A 713 -28.22 15.74 -18.37
CA GLU A 713 -27.94 16.04 -19.77
C GLU A 713 -26.89 17.14 -19.85
N ASP A 714 -25.93 16.95 -20.74
CA ASP A 714 -24.87 17.87 -21.12
C ASP A 714 -25.37 19.32 -21.22
N LYS A 715 -25.23 20.09 -20.14
CA LYS A 715 -25.04 21.54 -20.27
C LYS A 715 -23.59 21.76 -20.65
N LEU A 716 -23.33 21.65 -21.95
CA LEU A 716 -22.23 22.31 -22.64
C LEU A 716 -22.13 23.76 -22.16
N PHE A 717 -21.24 24.00 -21.20
CA PHE A 717 -20.83 25.34 -20.83
C PHE A 717 -20.12 25.96 -22.05
N GLY A 718 -20.71 27.00 -22.64
CA GLY A 718 -19.98 27.92 -23.52
C GLY A 718 -20.52 28.15 -24.93
N LYS A 719 -21.81 28.46 -25.10
CA LYS A 719 -22.23 29.32 -26.23
C LYS A 719 -23.08 30.48 -25.69
N LYS A 720 -22.41 31.54 -25.21
CA LYS A 720 -23.04 32.86 -25.11
C LYS A 720 -23.40 33.28 -26.54
N LYS A 721 -24.70 33.25 -26.87
CA LYS A 721 -25.24 33.92 -28.06
C LYS A 721 -24.91 35.40 -27.94
N PHE A 722 -23.97 35.88 -28.76
CA PHE A 722 -23.82 37.31 -28.99
C PHE A 722 -25.12 37.82 -29.63
N GLY A 723 -25.86 38.64 -28.89
CA GLY A 723 -26.99 39.40 -29.43
C GLY A 723 -26.45 40.53 -30.31
N GLY A 724 -26.36 40.28 -31.62
CA GLY A 724 -26.07 41.31 -32.61
C GLY A 724 -27.22 42.32 -32.65
N LYS A 725 -27.00 43.51 -32.08
CA LYS A 725 -27.81 44.68 -32.38
C LYS A 725 -27.48 45.12 -33.80
N ASN A 726 -28.44 44.93 -34.70
CA ASN A 726 -28.50 45.57 -36.01
C ASN A 726 -28.40 47.09 -35.83
N LEU A 727 -27.25 47.67 -36.18
CA LEU A 727 -27.09 49.10 -36.40
C LEU A 727 -26.05 49.26 -37.52
N PHE A 728 -26.48 49.90 -38.61
CA PHE A 728 -25.71 50.35 -39.77
C PHE A 728 -25.35 49.30 -40.84
N TYR A 729 -26.19 49.17 -41.87
CA TYR A 729 -25.97 49.86 -43.15
C TYR A 729 -27.15 49.58 -44.08
N ASN A 730 -27.88 50.64 -44.44
CA ASN A 730 -28.78 50.62 -45.58
C ASN A 730 -28.65 51.97 -46.28
N LYS A 731 -28.29 51.90 -47.56
CA LYS A 731 -28.34 52.91 -48.64
C LYS A 731 -27.01 53.50 -49.14
N LYS A 732 -26.78 53.12 -50.40
CA LYS A 732 -26.15 53.79 -51.53
C LYS A 732 -24.64 53.87 -51.58
#